data_AF-A0A1B6I0E8-F1
#
_entry.id   AF-A0A1B6I0E8-F1
#
_cell.length_a   1.000
_cell.length_b   1.000
_cell.length_c   1.000
_cell.angle_alpha   90.00
_cell.angle_beta   90.00
_cell.angle_gamma   90.00
#
_symmetry.space_group_name_H-M   'P 1'
#
loop_
_entity.id
_entity.type
_entity.pdbx_description
1 polymer ?
#
loop_
_entity_poly.entity_id
_entity_poly.type
_entity_poly.pdbx_seq_one_letter_code
_entity_poly.pdbx_strand_id
1 'polypeptide(L)'
;MSWYTSLISTHPVVILVAVAVFSISCIIISLTTIKLPNFSDPQLGFEARGTVISDRLTAWQNLLEATRPSGSLTTNPLGDSGLSAHHQVYHSPKILISKTKENFANRITNSISTTNLNDLSSSVDAHYHKPNNITVVVVDDGLHNHSNQASKNAWQELLHLKHSTEDDDEEDIFDELEEHFHDDHDHLSEDGYFCGSGPGLEFSRVVVSMEGSGDLMSLTALKDMCSLEQYLTSGPLYADVCENVRRGQCCQPWSLPNYVAMLHNRSSCFDIIEADVSDTRELIENCSHFYYSLHLMPDIVNKEVPHVCRKYNAIYNLMHYILDVSFMPPKVNESTPLKNTVIFLPMARSTAILDYYHALEAKKLRVRNVYISAIDFGLKNILFDESLIHDTWLIAMGALFVLGCMWLYTGSLFITLMTIVAIAFSLGIAYFIYTLILELHFFPFMNVLASIVAVGIGADDAFILCKVWQCTKAENCNLTLNRLVQITMKHSTLSMFVTTVTTAAAFFSSYVSAITAIRCFSVFAGTAVIVNYALMVTWLPACIVVSERVCWAPLPSVLRLPHHTINSMISTLNGLLVSSVIHLKYTWVSLLSGIAVASVIVVFYSPKLRLPDNADFQLFASSHPFEQYESVYKDKFWFEKTQKVDTGENSNMLMPLRFVWGVMPEDNGDYMDPSSRGSLRLDPRFDMAAPDSQAWLIKFCHNLKAQPFFEVAFGPLLPNCFIESFVDWMNRRCLDPIDKKSRAP
;
A
#
# COMPACT_ATOMS: atom_id res chain seq x y z
N MET A 1 -48.59 -20.75 5.60
CA MET A 1 -48.34 -21.45 4.33
C MET A 1 -49.49 -21.33 3.33
N SER A 2 -50.71 -21.79 3.61
CA SER A 2 -51.80 -21.81 2.60
C SER A 2 -52.17 -20.44 2.01
N TRP A 3 -52.16 -19.38 2.82
CA TRP A 3 -52.41 -18.01 2.34
C TRP A 3 -51.30 -17.52 1.40
N TYR A 4 -50.03 -17.75 1.76
CA TYR A 4 -48.87 -17.35 0.97
C TYR A 4 -48.81 -18.06 -0.39
N THR A 5 -49.04 -19.38 -0.42
CA THR A 5 -49.08 -20.15 -1.67
C THR A 5 -50.27 -19.74 -2.54
N SER A 6 -51.41 -19.41 -1.91
CA SER A 6 -52.56 -18.85 -2.62
C SER A 6 -52.21 -17.52 -3.27
N LEU A 7 -51.54 -16.61 -2.55
CA LEU A 7 -51.12 -15.30 -3.04
C LEU A 7 -50.18 -15.41 -4.24
N ILE A 8 -49.15 -16.27 -4.17
CA ILE A 8 -48.24 -16.56 -5.30
C ILE A 8 -49.04 -17.10 -6.48
N SER A 9 -49.97 -18.00 -6.23
CA SER A 9 -50.72 -18.65 -7.31
C SER A 9 -51.74 -17.73 -7.97
N THR A 10 -52.31 -16.74 -7.27
CA THR A 10 -53.37 -15.85 -7.80
C THR A 10 -52.81 -14.57 -8.40
N HIS A 11 -51.88 -13.90 -7.71
CA HIS A 11 -51.33 -12.59 -8.07
C HIS A 11 -49.80 -12.58 -8.20
N PRO A 12 -49.18 -13.44 -9.03
CA PRO A 12 -47.72 -13.52 -9.13
C PRO A 12 -47.08 -12.23 -9.67
N VAL A 13 -47.73 -11.53 -10.60
CA VAL A 13 -47.21 -10.28 -11.19
C VAL A 13 -47.11 -9.17 -10.15
N VAL A 14 -48.06 -9.09 -9.21
CA VAL A 14 -48.03 -8.10 -8.14
C VAL A 14 -46.83 -8.32 -7.23
N ILE A 15 -46.50 -9.57 -6.90
CA ILE A 15 -45.32 -9.93 -6.11
C ILE A 15 -44.05 -9.53 -6.86
N LEU A 16 -43.93 -9.87 -8.15
CA LEU A 16 -42.75 -9.51 -8.95
C LEU A 16 -42.56 -7.99 -9.02
N VAL A 17 -43.61 -7.21 -9.26
CA VAL A 17 -43.51 -5.75 -9.29
C VAL A 17 -43.13 -5.20 -7.92
N ALA A 18 -43.76 -5.68 -6.83
CA ALA A 18 -43.46 -5.20 -5.48
C ALA A 18 -42.01 -5.48 -5.06
N VAL A 19 -41.52 -6.71 -5.31
CA VAL A 19 -40.13 -7.09 -5.02
C VAL A 19 -39.16 -6.30 -5.90
N ALA A 20 -39.44 -6.12 -7.19
CA ALA A 20 -38.59 -5.35 -8.08
C ALA A 20 -38.48 -3.88 -7.64
N VAL A 21 -39.60 -3.24 -7.31
CA VAL A 21 -39.62 -1.85 -6.83
C VAL A 21 -38.82 -1.72 -5.53
N PHE A 22 -39.00 -2.64 -4.59
CA PHE A 22 -38.25 -2.66 -3.34
C PHE A 22 -36.73 -2.81 -3.59
N SER A 23 -36.32 -3.82 -4.37
CA SER A 23 -34.91 -4.09 -4.65
C SER A 23 -34.24 -2.95 -5.40
N ILE A 24 -34.90 -2.41 -6.44
CA ILE A 24 -34.38 -1.27 -7.22
C ILE A 24 -34.24 -0.03 -6.34
N SER A 25 -35.21 0.24 -5.46
CA SER A 25 -35.13 1.37 -4.53
C SER A 25 -33.94 1.22 -3.59
N CYS A 26 -33.71 0.03 -3.01
CA CYS A 26 -32.55 -0.23 -2.15
C CYS A 26 -31.23 0.02 -2.89
N ILE A 27 -31.11 -0.46 -4.13
CA ILE A 27 -29.91 -0.28 -4.96
C ILE A 27 -29.68 1.20 -5.27
N ILE A 28 -30.69 1.91 -5.76
CA ILE A 28 -30.56 3.33 -6.11
C ILE A 28 -30.19 4.16 -4.89
N ILE A 29 -30.83 3.93 -3.75
CA ILE A 29 -30.51 4.65 -2.51
C ILE A 29 -29.05 4.39 -2.10
N SER A 30 -28.59 3.13 -2.12
CA SER A 30 -27.21 2.80 -1.77
C SER A 30 -26.17 3.43 -2.71
N LEU A 31 -26.42 3.45 -4.03
CA LEU A 31 -25.49 4.00 -5.01
C LEU A 31 -25.46 5.54 -5.06
N THR A 32 -26.54 6.20 -4.62
CA THR A 32 -26.63 7.67 -4.65
C THR A 32 -26.16 8.32 -3.34
N THR A 33 -26.27 7.61 -2.22
CA THR A 33 -25.91 8.15 -0.90
C THR A 33 -24.44 7.93 -0.54
N ILE A 34 -23.82 6.87 -1.07
CA ILE A 34 -22.48 6.42 -0.66
C ILE A 34 -21.53 6.50 -1.85
N LYS A 35 -20.30 6.95 -1.58
CA LYS A 35 -19.21 6.92 -2.57
C LYS A 35 -18.83 5.47 -2.86
N LEU A 36 -18.56 5.16 -4.12
CA LEU A 36 -18.10 3.83 -4.51
C LEU A 36 -16.81 3.47 -3.75
N PRO A 37 -16.65 2.19 -3.36
CA PRO A 37 -15.47 1.76 -2.61
C PRO A 37 -14.20 1.88 -3.46
N ASN A 38 -13.09 2.20 -2.80
CA ASN A 38 -11.77 2.29 -3.41
C ASN A 38 -10.88 1.15 -2.90
N PHE A 39 -10.15 0.47 -3.80
CA PHE A 39 -9.25 -0.64 -3.48
C PHE A 39 -7.76 -0.29 -3.68
N SER A 40 -7.40 1.00 -3.64
CA SER A 40 -6.01 1.48 -3.81
C SER A 40 -4.98 0.82 -2.88
N ASP A 41 -5.38 0.35 -1.69
CA ASP A 41 -4.53 -0.45 -0.82
C ASP A 41 -5.20 -1.81 -0.49
N PRO A 42 -4.76 -2.90 -1.13
CA PRO A 42 -5.33 -4.22 -0.89
C PRO A 42 -4.95 -4.82 0.47
N GLN A 43 -3.92 -4.31 1.15
CA GLN A 43 -3.50 -4.80 2.47
C GLN A 43 -4.26 -4.14 3.62
N LEU A 44 -5.08 -3.14 3.31
CA LEU A 44 -5.87 -2.42 4.30
C LEU A 44 -6.88 -3.37 4.98
N GLY A 45 -6.92 -3.34 6.32
CA GLY A 45 -7.86 -4.15 7.11
C GLY A 45 -7.37 -5.57 7.47
N PHE A 46 -6.10 -5.91 7.21
CA PHE A 46 -5.49 -7.18 7.66
C PHE A 46 -4.87 -7.12 9.08
N GLU A 47 -5.01 -6.00 9.78
CA GLU A 47 -4.57 -5.86 11.18
C GLU A 47 -5.50 -6.60 12.15
N ALA A 48 -4.92 -7.28 13.15
CA ALA A 48 -5.65 -8.07 14.15
C ALA A 48 -6.11 -7.23 15.36
N ARG A 49 -7.05 -6.31 15.14
CA ARG A 49 -7.53 -5.34 16.15
C ARG A 49 -8.29 -6.01 17.30
N GLY A 50 -8.16 -5.43 18.50
CA GLY A 50 -8.72 -5.97 19.75
C GLY A 50 -7.87 -7.08 20.37
N THR A 51 -6.62 -7.25 19.91
CA THR A 51 -5.62 -8.10 20.57
C THR A 51 -4.67 -7.26 21.40
N VAL A 52 -4.10 -7.83 22.46
CA VAL A 52 -3.18 -7.10 23.37
C VAL A 52 -2.00 -6.47 22.63
N ILE A 53 -1.51 -7.10 21.56
CA ILE A 53 -0.41 -6.56 20.75
C ILE A 53 -0.90 -5.41 19.89
N SER A 54 -2.05 -5.57 19.22
CA SER A 54 -2.65 -4.51 18.41
C SER A 54 -2.97 -3.29 19.27
N ASP A 55 -3.56 -3.46 20.46
CA ASP A 55 -3.92 -2.33 21.33
C ASP A 55 -2.68 -1.53 21.75
N ARG A 56 -1.58 -2.22 22.07
CA ARG A 56 -0.29 -1.59 22.37
C ARG A 56 0.30 -0.89 21.15
N LEU A 57 0.20 -1.49 19.97
CA LEU A 57 0.72 -0.92 18.72
C LEU A 57 -0.07 0.33 18.32
N THR A 58 -1.41 0.28 18.40
CA THR A 58 -2.29 1.42 18.14
C THR A 58 -2.02 2.57 19.11
N ALA A 59 -1.92 2.27 20.42
CA ALA A 59 -1.58 3.29 21.42
C ALA A 59 -0.20 3.91 21.17
N TRP A 60 0.78 3.10 20.74
CA TRP A 60 2.11 3.57 20.37
C TRP A 60 2.09 4.47 19.11
N GLN A 61 1.34 4.11 18.08
CA GLN A 61 1.18 4.94 16.88
C GLN A 61 0.47 6.26 17.19
N ASN A 62 -0.59 6.23 18.00
CA ASN A 62 -1.29 7.42 18.46
C ASN A 62 -0.38 8.32 19.32
N LEU A 63 0.53 7.73 20.10
CA LEU A 63 1.55 8.48 20.83
C LEU A 63 2.54 9.16 19.88
N LEU A 64 3.03 8.45 18.86
CA LEU A 64 3.89 9.04 17.83
C LEU A 64 3.20 10.20 17.10
N GLU A 65 1.93 10.03 16.74
CA GLU A 65 1.11 11.08 16.13
C GLU A 65 0.97 12.29 17.05
N ALA A 66 0.72 12.05 18.35
CA ALA A 66 0.61 13.10 19.35
C ALA A 66 1.92 13.85 19.61
N THR A 67 3.08 13.25 19.30
CA THR A 67 4.41 13.87 19.42
C THR A 67 4.90 14.59 18.17
N ARG A 68 4.11 14.62 17.09
CA ARG A 68 4.44 15.40 15.89
C ARG A 68 4.48 16.89 16.21
N PRO A 69 5.14 17.75 15.39
CA PRO A 69 5.21 19.20 15.64
C PRO A 69 3.84 19.89 15.80
N SER A 70 2.79 19.34 15.19
CA SER A 70 1.40 19.79 15.30
C SER A 70 0.61 19.10 16.41
N GLY A 71 1.23 18.15 17.11
CA GLY A 71 0.63 17.33 18.15
C GLY A 71 0.51 18.04 19.50
N SER A 72 -0.10 17.35 20.47
CA SER A 72 -0.30 17.87 21.83
C SER A 72 0.88 17.63 22.77
N LEU A 73 1.83 16.79 22.37
CA LEU A 73 3.02 16.44 23.15
C LEU A 73 4.26 16.97 22.44
N THR A 74 5.19 17.55 23.20
CA THR A 74 6.49 17.97 22.69
C THR A 74 7.60 17.04 23.19
N THR A 75 8.53 16.71 22.31
CA THR A 75 9.75 15.96 22.67
C THR A 75 10.83 16.86 23.26
N ASN A 76 10.83 18.16 22.92
CA ASN A 76 11.77 19.14 23.44
C ASN A 76 11.04 20.32 24.09
N PRO A 77 11.16 20.51 25.41
CA PRO A 77 10.49 21.61 26.11
C PRO A 77 10.94 23.01 25.63
N LEU A 78 12.13 23.14 25.03
CA LEU A 78 12.62 24.42 24.51
C LEU A 78 12.00 24.79 23.14
N GLY A 79 11.53 23.81 22.37
CA GLY A 79 10.95 24.04 21.04
C GLY A 79 9.63 24.83 21.07
N ASP A 80 8.89 24.74 22.17
CA ASP A 80 7.58 25.38 22.34
C ASP A 80 7.69 26.88 22.70
N SER A 81 8.86 27.29 23.22
CA SER A 81 9.13 28.70 23.54
C SER A 81 9.21 29.62 22.31
N GLY A 82 9.35 29.05 21.10
CA GLY A 82 9.27 29.76 19.82
C GLY A 82 7.90 29.75 19.14
N LEU A 83 6.99 28.84 19.51
CA LEU A 83 5.68 28.71 18.86
C LEU A 83 4.57 29.56 19.51
N SER A 84 4.74 29.98 20.76
CA SER A 84 3.79 30.90 21.43
C SER A 84 3.75 32.32 20.84
N ALA A 85 4.71 32.70 19.98
CA ALA A 85 4.68 34.00 19.29
C ALA A 85 3.80 33.99 18.02
N HIS A 86 3.52 32.83 17.42
CA HIS A 86 2.76 32.74 16.17
C HIS A 86 1.25 32.53 16.37
N HIS A 87 0.79 32.26 17.60
CA HIS A 87 -0.64 32.13 17.92
C HIS A 87 -1.36 33.47 18.24
N GLN A 88 -0.67 34.61 18.16
CA GLN A 88 -1.29 35.94 18.34
C GLN A 88 -1.62 36.69 17.02
N VAL A 89 -1.33 36.13 15.84
CA VAL A 89 -1.57 36.84 14.56
C VAL A 89 -2.90 36.45 13.89
N TYR A 90 -3.60 35.40 14.35
CA TYR A 90 -4.96 35.07 13.88
C TYR A 90 -6.06 35.69 14.74
N HIS A 91 -6.02 37.01 14.89
CA HIS A 91 -7.24 37.78 15.15
C HIS A 91 -7.28 38.94 14.15
N SER A 92 -7.96 38.72 13.02
CA SER A 92 -8.35 39.77 12.10
C SER A 92 -9.02 40.92 12.87
N PRO A 93 -8.61 42.18 12.71
CA PRO A 93 -9.37 43.30 13.23
C PRO A 93 -10.65 43.41 12.40
N LYS A 94 -11.79 43.22 13.05
CA LYS A 94 -13.08 43.66 12.52
C LYS A 94 -12.99 45.17 12.28
N ILE A 95 -13.00 45.56 11.01
CA ILE A 95 -13.15 46.94 10.57
C ILE A 95 -14.52 47.42 11.05
N LEU A 96 -14.52 48.21 12.13
CA LEU A 96 -15.70 48.94 12.58
C LEU A 96 -15.75 50.26 11.80
N ILE A 97 -16.57 50.29 10.76
CA ILE A 97 -16.90 51.51 10.02
C ILE A 97 -17.73 52.41 10.95
N SER A 98 -17.14 53.46 11.51
CA SER A 98 -17.89 54.62 12.00
C SER A 98 -17.59 55.82 11.12
N LYS A 99 -18.49 56.07 10.16
CA LYS A 99 -18.64 57.36 9.51
C LYS A 99 -19.23 58.35 10.51
N THR A 100 -18.49 59.41 10.83
CA THR A 100 -19.13 60.72 11.05
C THR A 100 -18.22 61.83 10.56
N LYS A 101 -18.82 62.59 9.66
CA LYS A 101 -18.37 63.83 9.04
C LYS A 101 -18.10 64.92 10.08
N GLU A 102 -17.35 65.91 9.57
CA GLU A 102 -17.45 67.35 9.84
C GLU A 102 -16.58 67.97 10.94
N ASN A 103 -15.90 69.04 10.49
CA ASN A 103 -15.39 70.20 11.22
C ASN A 103 -13.99 70.09 11.84
N PHE A 104 -12.96 70.42 11.05
CA PHE A 104 -12.17 71.64 11.30
C PHE A 104 -11.32 72.04 10.09
N ALA A 105 -11.88 72.89 9.25
CA ALA A 105 -11.07 73.88 8.55
C ALA A 105 -10.59 74.88 9.61
N ASN A 106 -9.27 75.02 9.79
CA ASN A 106 -8.61 76.31 10.03
C ASN A 106 -7.08 76.16 10.18
N ARG A 107 -6.39 77.00 9.42
CA ARG A 107 -4.95 77.34 9.44
C ARG A 107 -4.03 76.40 8.64
N ILE A 108 -3.87 76.66 7.33
CA ILE A 108 -2.96 77.65 6.71
C ILE A 108 -1.51 77.13 6.80
N THR A 109 -0.99 76.37 5.81
CA THR A 109 -0.43 76.82 4.52
C THR A 109 0.40 78.10 4.59
N ASN A 110 1.68 78.01 4.26
CA ASN A 110 2.38 78.93 3.36
C ASN A 110 3.60 78.15 2.87
N SER A 111 3.98 78.10 1.60
CA SER A 111 3.44 78.71 0.39
C SER A 111 4.18 78.07 -0.79
N ILE A 112 3.43 77.79 -1.84
CA ILE A 112 3.83 77.35 -3.18
C ILE A 112 4.82 78.37 -3.80
N SER A 113 5.80 77.93 -4.60
CA SER A 113 5.89 78.24 -6.05
C SER A 113 7.29 78.13 -6.69
N THR A 114 7.35 77.29 -7.73
CA THR A 114 7.90 77.55 -9.08
C THR A 114 9.42 77.66 -9.37
N THR A 115 9.81 76.79 -10.32
CA THR A 115 10.65 77.01 -11.54
C THR A 115 12.18 77.05 -11.48
N ASN A 116 12.75 76.07 -12.19
CA ASN A 116 13.83 76.09 -13.19
C ASN A 116 15.32 76.27 -12.81
N LEU A 117 16.12 75.57 -13.65
CA LEU A 117 17.55 75.65 -13.99
C LEU A 117 18.57 74.79 -13.22
N ASN A 118 19.35 74.08 -14.05
CA ASN A 118 20.71 73.60 -13.80
C ASN A 118 21.55 74.67 -13.10
N ASP A 119 22.26 74.29 -12.03
CA ASP A 119 23.73 74.44 -11.91
C ASP A 119 24.22 74.13 -10.48
N LEU A 120 25.38 73.47 -10.46
CA LEU A 120 26.48 73.60 -9.50
C LEU A 120 26.27 73.50 -7.97
N SER A 121 26.94 72.45 -7.45
CA SER A 121 28.01 72.55 -6.44
C SER A 121 27.67 72.97 -4.99
N SER A 122 27.73 71.94 -4.14
CA SER A 122 28.62 71.80 -2.97
C SER A 122 28.58 72.78 -1.80
N SER A 123 28.43 72.15 -0.62
CA SER A 123 29.06 72.43 0.68
C SER A 123 28.63 73.68 1.45
N VAL A 124 28.17 73.50 2.69
CA VAL A 124 29.03 73.52 3.90
C VAL A 124 28.24 72.99 5.13
N ASP A 125 29.00 72.37 6.03
CA ASP A 125 28.72 71.54 7.20
C ASP A 125 27.90 72.13 8.37
N ALA A 126 27.36 71.23 9.22
CA ALA A 126 27.68 71.20 10.67
C ALA A 126 27.17 69.94 11.41
N HIS A 127 28.13 69.09 11.79
CA HIS A 127 28.23 68.17 12.94
C HIS A 127 27.09 68.01 13.97
N TYR A 128 26.84 66.77 14.45
CA TYR A 128 27.56 66.19 15.61
C TYR A 128 27.17 64.73 16.02
N HIS A 129 28.22 63.99 16.42
CA HIS A 129 28.32 62.85 17.36
C HIS A 129 27.90 61.39 17.03
N LYS A 130 28.95 60.54 17.00
CA LYS A 130 29.02 59.06 17.17
C LYS A 130 28.97 58.68 18.67
N PRO A 131 28.60 57.44 19.06
CA PRO A 131 29.65 56.45 19.35
C PRO A 131 29.35 54.96 19.05
N ASN A 132 30.45 54.27 18.72
CA ASN A 132 30.87 52.88 18.99
C ASN A 132 30.07 51.62 18.57
N ASN A 133 30.72 50.92 17.62
CA ASN A 133 30.87 49.47 17.42
C ASN A 133 30.30 48.54 18.50
N ILE A 134 29.40 47.64 18.08
CA ILE A 134 29.22 46.33 18.68
C ILE A 134 29.78 45.31 17.68
N THR A 135 30.95 44.76 18.03
CA THR A 135 31.52 43.55 17.45
C THR A 135 30.74 42.34 17.97
N VAL A 136 30.00 41.65 17.10
CA VAL A 136 29.50 40.32 17.41
C VAL A 136 30.56 39.31 16.99
N VAL A 137 31.32 38.83 17.98
CA VAL A 137 32.17 37.66 17.86
C VAL A 137 31.25 36.45 17.91
N VAL A 138 31.05 35.78 16.78
CA VAL A 138 30.47 34.43 16.76
C VAL A 138 31.63 33.47 17.01
N VAL A 139 31.60 32.81 18.16
CA VAL A 139 32.50 31.70 18.47
C VAL A 139 31.99 30.48 17.69
N ASP A 140 32.87 29.98 16.85
CA ASP A 140 32.71 28.81 15.99
C ASP A 140 32.86 27.54 16.84
N ASP A 141 31.78 26.77 17.03
CA ASP A 141 31.88 25.35 17.40
C ASP A 141 31.58 24.57 16.13
N GLY A 142 32.66 24.13 15.49
CA GLY A 142 32.63 23.56 14.15
C GLY A 142 31.89 22.22 14.08
N LEU A 143 30.84 22.19 13.26
CA LEU A 143 30.59 21.14 12.27
C LEU A 143 29.45 21.60 11.32
N HIS A 144 29.65 21.38 10.02
CA HIS A 144 28.73 21.70 8.91
C HIS A 144 28.57 23.18 8.54
N ASN A 145 29.47 23.65 7.68
CA ASN A 145 29.30 24.93 7.01
C ASN A 145 29.64 24.78 5.52
N HIS A 146 28.62 24.51 4.69
CA HIS A 146 28.66 24.85 3.26
C HIS A 146 27.28 25.08 2.60
N SER A 147 26.15 24.82 3.26
CA SER A 147 24.81 25.10 2.69
C SER A 147 24.18 26.43 3.12
N ASN A 148 24.68 27.10 4.16
CA ASN A 148 24.00 28.25 4.77
C ASN A 148 24.40 29.64 4.23
N GLN A 149 25.30 29.70 3.25
CA GLN A 149 25.74 30.99 2.69
C GLN A 149 24.89 31.42 1.48
N ALA A 150 24.30 30.47 0.74
CA ALA A 150 23.38 30.75 -0.37
C ALA A 150 22.03 31.30 0.12
N SER A 151 21.50 30.75 1.22
CA SER A 151 20.24 31.20 1.81
C SER A 151 20.29 32.67 2.28
N LYS A 152 21.40 33.12 2.86
CA LYS A 152 21.54 34.51 3.34
C LYS A 152 21.52 35.53 2.20
N ASN A 153 22.11 35.20 1.06
CA ASN A 153 22.16 36.11 -0.09
C ASN A 153 20.77 36.24 -0.73
N ALA A 154 20.03 35.15 -0.85
CA ALA A 154 18.65 35.14 -1.38
C ALA A 154 17.68 36.00 -0.54
N TRP A 155 17.80 35.97 0.80
CA TRP A 155 16.98 36.80 1.69
C TRP A 155 17.29 38.30 1.60
N GLN A 156 18.55 38.67 1.32
CA GLN A 156 18.93 40.07 1.14
C GLN A 156 18.46 40.61 -0.22
N GLU A 157 18.42 39.76 -1.24
CA GLU A 157 17.98 40.11 -2.60
C GLU A 157 16.45 40.30 -2.68
N LEU A 158 15.67 39.47 -1.96
CA LEU A 158 14.22 39.63 -1.79
C LEU A 158 13.81 40.92 -1.06
N LEU A 159 14.65 41.42 -0.15
CA LEU A 159 14.44 42.71 0.52
C LEU A 159 14.70 43.90 -0.40
N HIS A 160 15.55 43.74 -1.41
CA HIS A 160 15.83 44.76 -2.41
C HIS A 160 14.72 44.87 -3.47
N LEU A 161 14.14 43.74 -3.91
CA LEU A 161 13.01 43.71 -4.85
C LEU A 161 11.72 44.30 -4.28
N LYS A 162 11.48 44.12 -2.98
CA LYS A 162 10.29 44.66 -2.29
C LYS A 162 10.28 46.19 -2.16
N HIS A 163 11.43 46.84 -2.34
CA HIS A 163 11.55 48.30 -2.21
C HIS A 163 11.44 49.06 -3.54
N SER A 164 11.35 48.36 -4.69
CA SER A 164 11.42 48.97 -6.02
C SER A 164 10.12 49.02 -6.81
N THR A 165 8.99 48.50 -6.31
CA THR A 165 7.71 48.49 -7.05
C THR A 165 6.54 48.90 -6.15
N GLU A 166 6.31 50.22 -6.04
CA GLU A 166 4.97 50.76 -5.79
C GLU A 166 4.39 51.12 -7.16
N ASP A 167 3.63 50.19 -7.77
CA ASP A 167 2.47 50.46 -8.64
C ASP A 167 2.08 49.16 -9.39
N ASP A 168 0.79 48.81 -9.25
CA ASP A 168 -0.09 47.92 -10.01
C ASP A 168 0.56 46.85 -10.94
N ASP A 169 0.51 45.57 -10.50
CA ASP A 169 0.11 44.37 -11.26
C ASP A 169 0.61 43.08 -10.55
N GLU A 170 -0.27 42.43 -9.78
CA GLU A 170 0.06 41.31 -8.87
C GLU A 170 -0.01 39.91 -9.54
N GLU A 171 -0.29 39.83 -10.85
CA GLU A 171 -0.47 38.55 -11.57
C GLU A 171 0.74 38.12 -12.42
N ASP A 172 1.62 39.04 -12.85
CA ASP A 172 2.82 38.72 -13.65
C ASP A 172 4.04 38.33 -12.79
N ILE A 173 3.94 38.46 -11.47
CA ILE A 173 5.05 38.18 -10.52
C ILE A 173 5.29 36.67 -10.40
N PHE A 174 4.29 35.81 -10.58
CA PHE A 174 4.44 34.36 -10.39
C PHE A 174 5.17 33.69 -11.57
N ASP A 175 4.94 34.16 -12.80
CA ASP A 175 5.57 33.59 -14.00
C ASP A 175 7.04 34.02 -14.15
N GLU A 176 7.41 35.25 -13.78
CA GLU A 176 8.83 35.69 -13.77
C GLU A 176 9.64 35.11 -12.59
N LEU A 177 8.99 34.80 -11.45
CA LEU A 177 9.65 34.10 -10.33
C LEU A 177 9.91 32.62 -10.63
N GLU A 178 9.12 31.99 -11.51
CA GLU A 178 9.33 30.61 -11.92
C GLU A 178 10.54 30.48 -12.87
N GLU A 179 10.82 31.48 -13.72
CA GLU A 179 12.01 31.48 -14.58
C GLU A 179 13.33 31.79 -13.84
N HIS A 180 13.30 32.60 -12.78
CA HIS A 180 14.53 33.04 -12.09
C HIS A 180 15.02 32.14 -10.95
N PHE A 181 14.23 31.15 -10.51
CA PHE A 181 14.67 30.15 -9.53
C PHE A 181 15.20 28.84 -10.15
N HIS A 182 15.22 28.74 -11.48
CA HIS A 182 15.88 27.65 -12.20
C HIS A 182 17.35 27.99 -12.50
N ASP A 183 18.16 28.09 -11.45
CA ASP A 183 19.60 27.90 -11.66
C ASP A 183 19.82 26.50 -12.24
N ASP A 184 20.49 26.46 -13.39
CA ASP A 184 20.91 25.28 -14.16
C ASP A 184 21.98 24.52 -13.36
N HIS A 185 21.60 23.98 -12.21
CA HIS A 185 22.47 23.20 -11.34
C HIS A 185 22.78 21.87 -12.03
N ASP A 186 24.05 21.69 -12.40
CA ASP A 186 24.54 20.42 -12.93
C ASP A 186 24.39 19.36 -11.83
N HIS A 187 23.42 18.45 -11.97
CA HIS A 187 23.13 17.39 -10.98
C HIS A 187 24.12 16.20 -11.04
N LEU A 188 25.21 16.37 -11.77
CA LEU A 188 26.27 15.38 -11.93
C LEU A 188 27.06 15.20 -10.63
N SER A 189 27.33 13.97 -10.24
CA SER A 189 28.17 13.69 -9.08
C SER A 189 29.65 13.98 -9.32
N GLU A 190 30.45 13.95 -8.24
CA GLU A 190 31.90 14.21 -8.28
C GLU A 190 32.67 13.27 -9.23
N ASP A 191 32.09 12.12 -9.60
CA ASP A 191 32.62 11.17 -10.58
C ASP A 191 32.46 11.63 -12.03
N GLY A 192 31.58 12.60 -12.29
CA GLY A 192 31.25 13.10 -13.62
C GLY A 192 30.52 12.09 -14.52
N TYR A 193 29.95 11.02 -13.96
CA TYR A 193 29.31 9.93 -14.72
C TYR A 193 27.86 9.71 -14.31
N PHE A 194 27.59 9.58 -13.01
CA PHE A 194 26.25 9.42 -12.47
C PHE A 194 25.64 10.76 -12.00
N CYS A 195 24.36 10.72 -11.64
CA CYS A 195 23.68 11.82 -10.96
C CYS A 195 23.59 11.53 -9.46
N GLY A 196 23.63 12.57 -8.64
CA GLY A 196 23.42 12.46 -7.19
C GLY A 196 24.44 11.59 -6.45
N SER A 197 24.22 11.35 -5.16
CA SER A 197 25.22 10.70 -4.28
C SER A 197 25.28 9.16 -4.42
N GLY A 198 24.44 8.53 -5.26
CA GLY A 198 24.43 7.09 -5.51
C GLY A 198 23.02 6.48 -5.60
N PRO A 199 22.90 5.16 -5.84
CA PRO A 199 21.61 4.49 -5.91
C PRO A 199 20.94 4.44 -4.53
N GLY A 200 19.74 5.01 -4.45
CA GLY A 200 18.85 4.98 -3.28
C GLY A 200 17.68 4.01 -3.40
N LEU A 201 17.02 3.74 -2.27
CA LEU A 201 15.83 2.86 -2.19
C LEU A 201 14.57 3.44 -2.85
N GLU A 202 14.58 4.76 -3.06
CA GLU A 202 13.50 5.50 -3.70
C GLU A 202 13.48 5.33 -5.22
N PHE A 203 14.58 4.83 -5.81
CA PHE A 203 14.67 4.63 -7.25
C PHE A 203 14.12 3.29 -7.70
N SER A 204 13.54 3.29 -8.90
CA SER A 204 13.02 2.11 -9.56
C SER A 204 14.13 1.16 -9.94
N ARG A 205 13.89 -0.14 -9.80
CA ARG A 205 14.94 -1.14 -9.98
C ARG A 205 14.47 -2.39 -10.69
N VAL A 206 15.39 -3.00 -11.41
CA VAL A 206 15.15 -4.15 -12.26
C VAL A 206 16.23 -5.19 -11.99
N VAL A 207 15.82 -6.44 -11.77
CA VAL A 207 16.73 -7.56 -11.58
C VAL A 207 16.95 -8.26 -12.90
N VAL A 208 18.22 -8.40 -13.25
CA VAL A 208 18.68 -9.10 -14.44
C VAL A 208 19.32 -10.42 -14.04
N SER A 209 18.93 -11.49 -14.71
CA SER A 209 19.42 -12.84 -14.47
C SER A 209 20.03 -13.46 -15.74
N MET A 210 21.03 -14.31 -15.55
CA MET A 210 21.60 -15.15 -16.62
C MET A 210 20.87 -16.50 -16.70
N GLU A 211 20.51 -16.92 -17.91
CA GLU A 211 19.98 -18.25 -18.17
C GLU A 211 21.10 -19.30 -18.25
N GLY A 212 20.96 -20.40 -17.49
CA GLY A 212 21.93 -21.50 -17.47
C GLY A 212 23.05 -21.32 -16.44
N SER A 213 24.28 -21.73 -16.81
CA SER A 213 25.47 -21.69 -15.94
C SER A 213 26.46 -20.57 -16.30
N GLY A 214 26.01 -19.56 -17.05
CA GLY A 214 26.86 -18.42 -17.43
C GLY A 214 27.15 -17.46 -16.27
N ASP A 215 28.16 -16.61 -16.44
CA ASP A 215 28.56 -15.55 -15.50
C ASP A 215 28.17 -14.18 -16.09
N LEU A 216 27.43 -13.37 -15.33
CA LEU A 216 27.10 -11.98 -15.69
C LEU A 216 28.34 -11.07 -15.68
N MET A 217 29.40 -11.43 -14.95
CA MET A 217 30.71 -10.76 -14.99
C MET A 217 31.58 -11.22 -16.18
N SER A 218 30.96 -11.40 -17.34
CA SER A 218 31.64 -11.69 -18.60
C SER A 218 31.45 -10.55 -19.60
N LEU A 219 32.41 -10.33 -20.49
CA LEU A 219 32.34 -9.24 -21.48
C LEU A 219 31.08 -9.31 -22.35
N THR A 220 30.67 -10.52 -22.77
CA THR A 220 29.46 -10.71 -23.57
C THR A 220 28.21 -10.38 -22.78
N ALA A 221 28.12 -10.81 -21.51
CA ALA A 221 26.99 -10.51 -20.66
C ALA A 221 26.89 -9.02 -20.33
N LEU A 222 28.01 -8.32 -20.07
CA LEU A 222 28.03 -6.88 -19.82
C LEU A 222 27.54 -6.07 -21.03
N LYS A 223 27.92 -6.48 -22.25
CA LYS A 223 27.42 -5.86 -23.49
C LYS A 223 25.95 -6.17 -23.77
N ASP A 224 25.51 -7.38 -23.45
CA ASP A 224 24.09 -7.76 -23.54
C ASP A 224 23.25 -6.97 -22.50
N MET A 225 23.76 -6.74 -21.29
CA MET A 225 23.13 -5.87 -20.27
C MET A 225 23.10 -4.40 -20.71
N CYS A 226 24.20 -3.87 -21.25
CA CYS A 226 24.25 -2.53 -21.82
C CYS A 226 23.20 -2.33 -22.94
N SER A 227 23.00 -3.35 -23.78
CA SER A 227 21.95 -3.33 -24.82
C SER A 227 20.53 -3.35 -24.20
N LEU A 228 20.34 -4.11 -23.12
CA LEU A 228 19.08 -4.15 -22.38
C LEU A 228 18.81 -2.81 -21.66
N GLU A 229 19.83 -2.17 -21.10
CA GLU A 229 19.74 -0.84 -20.49
C GLU A 229 19.34 0.21 -21.51
N GLN A 230 19.98 0.22 -22.68
CA GLN A 230 19.59 1.10 -23.78
C GLN A 230 18.12 0.88 -24.17
N TYR A 231 17.63 -0.36 -24.11
CA TYR A 231 16.23 -0.66 -24.40
C TYR A 231 15.27 -0.10 -23.34
N LEU A 232 15.65 -0.17 -22.06
CA LEU A 232 14.88 0.36 -20.94
C LEU A 232 14.82 1.89 -20.94
N THR A 233 15.93 2.54 -21.27
CA THR A 233 16.04 4.01 -21.31
C THR A 233 15.59 4.60 -22.64
N SER A 234 15.43 3.78 -23.68
CA SER A 234 14.89 4.21 -24.97
C SER A 234 13.37 4.38 -24.93
N GLY A 235 12.90 5.63 -24.93
CA GLY A 235 11.50 5.95 -25.16
C GLY A 235 11.12 7.36 -24.69
N PRO A 236 10.06 7.95 -25.29
CA PRO A 236 9.57 9.26 -24.85
C PRO A 236 9.02 9.20 -23.41
N LEU A 237 8.28 8.13 -23.08
CA LEU A 237 7.71 7.94 -21.73
C LEU A 237 8.78 7.80 -20.64
N TYR A 238 9.98 7.32 -20.98
CA TYR A 238 11.10 7.30 -20.03
C TYR A 238 11.69 8.69 -19.85
N ALA A 239 11.82 9.46 -20.93
CA ALA A 239 12.35 10.83 -20.89
C ALA A 239 11.49 11.79 -20.05
N ASP A 240 10.17 11.53 -19.96
CA ASP A 240 9.25 12.32 -19.16
C ASP A 240 9.38 12.06 -17.64
N VAL A 241 9.88 10.88 -17.24
CA VAL A 241 9.92 10.43 -15.84
C VAL A 241 11.35 10.31 -15.28
N CYS A 242 12.36 10.35 -16.14
CA CYS A 242 13.76 10.25 -15.73
C CYS A 242 14.21 11.51 -14.96
N GLU A 243 15.13 11.31 -14.03
CA GLU A 243 15.89 12.40 -13.44
C GLU A 243 16.84 12.99 -14.50
N ASN A 244 16.87 14.32 -14.57
CA ASN A 244 17.60 15.05 -15.59
C ASN A 244 18.90 15.63 -15.02
N VAL A 245 19.99 15.49 -15.76
CA VAL A 245 21.26 16.20 -15.50
C VAL A 245 21.09 17.69 -15.83
N ARG A 246 20.47 17.94 -16.99
CA ARG A 246 20.06 19.25 -17.54
C ARG A 246 18.74 19.05 -18.28
N ARG A 247 17.95 20.11 -18.52
CA ARG A 247 16.64 20.00 -19.21
C ARG A 247 16.73 19.12 -20.47
N GLY A 248 16.08 17.96 -20.45
CA GLY A 248 15.99 17.00 -21.57
C GLY A 248 17.14 15.99 -21.69
N GLN A 249 18.09 15.96 -20.76
CA GLN A 249 19.16 14.94 -20.72
C GLN A 249 19.03 14.08 -19.46
N CYS A 250 18.53 12.85 -19.63
CA CYS A 250 18.40 11.88 -18.56
C CYS A 250 19.76 11.44 -17.98
N CYS A 251 19.75 11.19 -16.68
CA CYS A 251 20.83 10.52 -15.97
C CYS A 251 21.09 9.09 -16.49
N GLN A 252 22.33 8.63 -16.39
CA GLN A 252 22.69 7.24 -16.69
C GLN A 252 22.24 6.32 -15.55
N PRO A 253 21.74 5.10 -15.84
CA PRO A 253 21.31 4.17 -14.81
C PRO A 253 22.51 3.58 -14.06
N TRP A 254 22.37 3.40 -12.74
CA TRP A 254 23.38 2.70 -11.94
C TRP A 254 23.28 1.21 -12.22
N SER A 255 24.22 0.73 -13.01
CA SER A 255 24.29 -0.65 -13.46
C SER A 255 25.71 -1.17 -13.40
N LEU A 256 25.86 -2.50 -13.35
CA LEU A 256 27.16 -3.15 -13.37
C LEU A 256 28.05 -2.72 -14.56
N PRO A 257 27.58 -2.72 -15.83
CA PRO A 257 28.42 -2.28 -16.93
C PRO A 257 28.76 -0.78 -16.87
N ASN A 258 27.86 0.08 -16.38
CA ASN A 258 28.15 1.50 -16.23
C ASN A 258 29.20 1.78 -15.14
N TYR A 259 29.17 1.05 -14.03
CA TYR A 259 30.25 1.13 -13.03
C TYR A 259 31.61 0.65 -13.57
N VAL A 260 31.63 -0.42 -14.36
CA VAL A 260 32.86 -0.90 -15.03
C VAL A 260 33.39 0.15 -16.00
N ALA A 261 32.52 0.76 -16.80
CA ALA A 261 32.88 1.83 -17.72
C ALA A 261 33.45 3.05 -16.97
N MET A 262 32.78 3.49 -15.90
CA MET A 262 33.20 4.62 -15.08
C MET A 262 34.57 4.40 -14.41
N LEU A 263 34.82 3.22 -13.83
CA LEU A 263 36.09 2.91 -13.15
C LEU A 263 37.31 3.03 -14.07
N HIS A 264 37.12 2.75 -15.36
CA HIS A 264 38.14 2.79 -16.41
C HIS A 264 38.04 4.04 -17.31
N ASN A 265 37.31 5.08 -16.88
CA ASN A 265 37.11 6.34 -17.62
C ASN A 265 36.59 6.15 -19.06
N ARG A 266 35.71 5.16 -19.29
CA ARG A 266 34.99 4.97 -20.55
C ARG A 266 33.70 5.80 -20.53
N SER A 267 33.32 6.36 -21.68
CA SER A 267 32.07 7.12 -21.81
C SER A 267 30.83 6.24 -21.91
N SER A 268 30.94 5.06 -22.54
CA SER A 268 29.80 4.17 -22.77
C SER A 268 30.11 2.74 -22.32
N CYS A 269 29.07 2.03 -21.88
CA CYS A 269 29.15 0.61 -21.58
C CYS A 269 29.47 -0.29 -22.79
N PHE A 270 29.31 0.20 -24.03
CA PHE A 270 29.70 -0.55 -25.23
C PHE A 270 31.22 -0.60 -25.45
N ASP A 271 31.95 0.38 -24.90
CA ASP A 271 33.40 0.54 -25.07
C ASP A 271 34.24 -0.35 -24.12
N ILE A 272 33.57 -1.14 -23.28
CA ILE A 272 34.22 -2.06 -22.32
C ILE A 272 34.99 -3.14 -23.08
N ILE A 273 36.22 -3.40 -22.61
CA ILE A 273 37.10 -4.49 -23.08
C ILE A 273 37.29 -5.56 -22.00
N GLU A 274 37.81 -6.73 -22.38
CA GLU A 274 37.96 -7.87 -21.46
C GLU A 274 38.90 -7.57 -20.27
N ALA A 275 39.93 -6.76 -20.49
CA ALA A 275 40.85 -6.29 -19.43
C ALA A 275 40.12 -5.47 -18.36
N ASP A 276 39.21 -4.57 -18.76
CA ASP A 276 38.45 -3.74 -17.83
C ASP A 276 37.61 -4.61 -16.87
N VAL A 277 37.09 -5.73 -17.36
CA VAL A 277 36.29 -6.71 -16.58
C VAL A 277 37.16 -7.49 -15.60
N SER A 278 38.31 -7.99 -16.04
CA SER A 278 39.24 -8.71 -15.15
C SER A 278 39.77 -7.82 -14.04
N ASP A 279 40.15 -6.59 -14.38
CA ASP A 279 40.70 -5.61 -13.43
C ASP A 279 39.66 -5.21 -12.39
N THR A 280 38.40 -5.04 -12.80
CA THR A 280 37.30 -4.74 -11.88
C THR A 280 37.00 -5.91 -10.95
N ARG A 281 37.07 -7.16 -11.46
CA ARG A 281 36.89 -8.37 -10.64
C ARG A 281 37.97 -8.46 -9.55
N GLU A 282 39.23 -8.28 -9.91
CA GLU A 282 40.35 -8.27 -8.96
C GLU A 282 40.23 -7.14 -7.93
N LEU A 283 39.77 -5.96 -8.36
CA LEU A 283 39.54 -4.83 -7.46
C LEU A 283 38.45 -5.15 -6.42
N ILE A 284 37.34 -5.75 -6.83
CA ILE A 284 36.27 -6.17 -5.92
C ILE A 284 36.79 -7.22 -4.93
N GLU A 285 37.54 -8.22 -5.40
CA GLU A 285 38.13 -9.28 -4.56
C GLU A 285 39.02 -8.67 -3.47
N ASN A 286 39.93 -7.77 -3.85
CA ASN A 286 40.86 -7.10 -2.93
C ASN A 286 40.16 -6.19 -1.91
N CYS A 287 39.06 -5.53 -2.31
CA CYS A 287 38.34 -4.59 -1.45
C CYS A 287 37.23 -5.23 -0.59
N SER A 288 36.79 -6.45 -0.93
CA SER A 288 35.64 -7.14 -0.31
C SER A 288 35.74 -7.28 1.22
N HIS A 289 36.93 -7.55 1.75
CA HIS A 289 37.16 -7.69 3.19
C HIS A 289 36.87 -6.39 3.98
N PHE A 290 37.15 -5.23 3.39
CA PHE A 290 36.88 -3.94 4.03
C PHE A 290 35.38 -3.63 4.12
N TYR A 291 34.59 -4.14 3.17
CA TYR A 291 33.14 -4.06 3.21
C TYR A 291 32.57 -4.94 4.34
N TYR A 292 32.98 -6.21 4.43
CA TYR A 292 32.47 -7.12 5.47
C TYR A 292 32.88 -6.74 6.89
N SER A 293 34.01 -6.06 7.04
CA SER A 293 34.46 -5.54 8.32
C SER A 293 33.84 -4.18 8.68
N LEU A 294 32.93 -3.65 7.86
CA LEU A 294 32.26 -2.35 8.03
C LEU A 294 33.20 -1.13 8.04
N HIS A 295 34.42 -1.26 7.51
CA HIS A 295 35.35 -0.13 7.37
C HIS A 295 35.10 0.67 6.08
N LEU A 296 34.45 0.05 5.09
CA LEU A 296 34.04 0.68 3.84
C LEU A 296 32.57 1.14 3.96
N MET A 297 32.38 2.39 4.40
CA MET A 297 31.08 3.06 4.49
C MET A 297 31.07 4.30 3.60
N PRO A 298 29.90 4.73 3.09
CA PRO A 298 29.78 5.98 2.36
C PRO A 298 30.11 7.17 3.27
N ASP A 299 30.77 8.17 2.72
CA ASP A 299 31.03 9.50 3.33
C ASP A 299 31.92 9.54 4.59
N ILE A 300 32.34 8.40 5.13
CA ILE A 300 33.28 8.33 6.25
C ILE A 300 34.69 8.03 5.72
N VAL A 301 35.59 9.02 5.86
CA VAL A 301 37.00 8.90 5.47
C VAL A 301 37.76 8.04 6.49
N ASN A 302 37.64 6.72 6.39
CA ASN A 302 38.45 5.81 7.19
C ASN A 302 39.86 5.63 6.57
N LYS A 303 40.90 5.99 7.31
CA LYS A 303 42.30 5.96 6.81
C LYS A 303 42.83 4.55 6.61
N GLU A 304 42.18 3.55 7.19
CA GLU A 304 42.56 2.13 7.09
C GLU A 304 42.24 1.51 5.73
N VAL A 305 41.35 2.13 4.94
CA VAL A 305 40.93 1.62 3.64
C VAL A 305 41.74 2.27 2.50
N PRO A 306 42.30 1.47 1.56
CA PRO A 306 43.02 1.98 0.39
C PRO A 306 42.18 2.99 -0.42
N HIS A 307 42.82 4.04 -0.95
CA HIS A 307 42.14 5.06 -1.75
C HIS A 307 41.45 4.46 -2.99
N VAL A 308 42.03 3.42 -3.59
CA VAL A 308 41.45 2.74 -4.77
C VAL A 308 40.08 2.13 -4.46
N CYS A 309 39.87 1.59 -3.26
CA CYS A 309 38.58 1.04 -2.82
C CYS A 309 37.55 2.11 -2.48
N ARG A 310 37.98 3.34 -2.13
CA ARG A 310 37.11 4.46 -1.74
C ARG A 310 36.77 5.39 -2.89
N LYS A 311 37.48 5.30 -4.02
CA LYS A 311 37.30 6.19 -5.17
C LYS A 311 35.83 6.15 -5.64
N TYR A 312 35.18 7.32 -5.61
CA TYR A 312 33.78 7.53 -6.01
C TYR A 312 32.74 6.63 -5.32
N ASN A 313 33.06 6.05 -4.16
CA ASN A 313 32.21 5.04 -3.49
C ASN A 313 31.80 3.86 -4.40
N ALA A 314 32.48 3.64 -5.52
CA ALA A 314 32.04 2.72 -6.57
C ALA A 314 31.98 1.26 -6.09
N ILE A 315 33.00 0.82 -5.35
CA ILE A 315 33.06 -0.54 -4.80
C ILE A 315 32.00 -0.75 -3.72
N TYR A 316 31.76 0.26 -2.88
CA TYR A 316 30.67 0.21 -1.91
C TYR A 316 29.33 0.04 -2.62
N ASN A 317 29.04 0.87 -3.63
CA ASN A 317 27.79 0.80 -4.37
C ASN A 317 27.62 -0.53 -5.11
N LEU A 318 28.68 -1.03 -5.75
CA LEU A 318 28.66 -2.33 -6.41
C LEU A 318 28.32 -3.46 -5.43
N MET A 319 29.01 -3.53 -4.30
CA MET A 319 28.82 -4.60 -3.31
C MET A 319 27.49 -4.49 -2.56
N HIS A 320 27.07 -3.28 -2.22
CA HIS A 320 25.90 -3.04 -1.41
C HIS A 320 24.60 -3.10 -2.22
N TYR A 321 24.58 -2.46 -3.40
CA TYR A 321 23.37 -2.24 -4.20
C TYR A 321 23.25 -3.15 -5.44
N ILE A 322 24.33 -3.39 -6.17
CA ILE A 322 24.26 -3.96 -7.52
C ILE A 322 24.44 -5.49 -7.53
N LEU A 323 25.42 -5.99 -6.79
CA LEU A 323 25.86 -7.39 -6.81
C LEU A 323 25.04 -8.27 -5.85
N ASP A 324 24.81 -9.51 -6.27
CA ASP A 324 24.19 -10.56 -5.46
C ASP A 324 25.13 -10.99 -4.31
N VAL A 325 24.58 -11.22 -3.12
CA VAL A 325 25.29 -11.70 -1.92
C VAL A 325 26.08 -12.99 -2.18
N SER A 326 25.60 -13.83 -3.10
CA SER A 326 26.25 -15.11 -3.46
C SER A 326 27.54 -14.94 -4.26
N PHE A 327 27.76 -13.80 -4.92
CA PHE A 327 28.94 -13.55 -5.77
C PHE A 327 30.25 -13.58 -4.97
N MET A 328 30.28 -12.97 -3.79
CA MET A 328 31.44 -12.86 -2.91
C MET A 328 31.08 -13.26 -1.48
N PRO A 329 30.87 -14.54 -1.14
CA PRO A 329 30.45 -14.91 0.21
C PRO A 329 31.58 -14.64 1.24
N PRO A 330 31.26 -14.17 2.47
CA PRO A 330 32.26 -13.75 3.46
C PRO A 330 33.16 -14.86 4.01
N LYS A 331 32.94 -16.12 3.62
CA LYS A 331 33.63 -17.33 4.14
C LYS A 331 34.43 -18.07 3.09
N VAL A 332 34.37 -17.69 1.82
CA VAL A 332 35.09 -18.34 0.72
C VAL A 332 35.89 -17.28 -0.02
N ASN A 333 37.20 -17.46 -0.12
CA ASN A 333 38.12 -16.52 -0.78
C ASN A 333 38.08 -16.61 -2.32
N GLU A 334 37.05 -17.26 -2.89
CA GLU A 334 36.90 -17.46 -4.33
C GLU A 334 35.55 -16.91 -4.77
N SER A 335 35.57 -16.15 -5.87
CA SER A 335 34.36 -15.58 -6.48
C SER A 335 33.54 -16.67 -7.17
N THR A 336 32.22 -16.67 -6.90
CA THR A 336 31.30 -17.53 -7.64
C THR A 336 30.81 -16.81 -8.90
N PRO A 337 30.32 -17.52 -9.93
CA PRO A 337 29.76 -16.84 -11.10
C PRO A 337 28.54 -16.00 -10.70
N LEU A 338 28.51 -14.74 -11.14
CA LEU A 338 27.42 -13.80 -10.87
C LEU A 338 26.19 -14.24 -11.66
N LYS A 339 25.16 -14.70 -10.96
CA LYS A 339 23.90 -15.14 -11.59
C LYS A 339 22.88 -14.02 -11.76
N ASN A 340 22.81 -13.13 -10.78
CA ASN A 340 21.81 -12.06 -10.71
C ASN A 340 22.50 -10.73 -10.42
N THR A 341 22.00 -9.65 -11.00
CA THR A 341 22.44 -8.27 -10.71
C THR A 341 21.24 -7.33 -10.77
N VAL A 342 21.33 -6.18 -10.12
CA VAL A 342 20.29 -5.14 -10.18
C VAL A 342 20.75 -3.98 -11.04
N ILE A 343 19.82 -3.38 -11.77
CA ILE A 343 19.94 -2.09 -12.43
C ILE A 343 19.00 -1.13 -11.72
N PHE A 344 19.53 -0.01 -11.23
CA PHE A 344 18.72 1.10 -10.73
C PHE A 344 18.51 2.11 -11.86
N LEU A 345 17.24 2.39 -12.15
CA LEU A 345 16.83 3.39 -13.11
C LEU A 345 16.66 4.72 -12.36
N PRO A 346 17.16 5.85 -12.89
CA PRO A 346 17.03 7.19 -12.31
C PRO A 346 15.60 7.71 -12.49
N MET A 347 14.65 7.04 -11.88
CA MET A 347 13.23 7.36 -11.87
C MET A 347 12.65 6.93 -10.51
N ALA A 348 11.91 7.82 -9.85
CA ALA A 348 11.42 7.60 -8.49
C ALA A 348 10.25 6.62 -8.47
N ARG A 349 10.27 5.63 -7.55
CA ARG A 349 9.21 4.65 -7.33
C ARG A 349 7.90 5.36 -7.02
N SER A 350 7.02 5.42 -7.99
CA SER A 350 5.81 6.25 -7.93
C SER A 350 4.75 5.77 -8.91
N THR A 351 3.52 6.23 -8.68
CA THR A 351 2.37 5.96 -9.55
C THR A 351 2.49 6.60 -10.93
N ALA A 352 3.37 7.60 -11.10
CA ALA A 352 3.59 8.29 -12.36
C ALA A 352 4.25 7.39 -13.44
N ILE A 353 4.89 6.30 -13.03
CA ILE A 353 5.57 5.34 -13.92
C ILE A 353 4.59 4.37 -14.61
N LEU A 354 3.31 4.36 -14.23
CA LEU A 354 2.35 3.36 -14.69
C LEU A 354 2.30 3.22 -16.23
N ASP A 355 2.26 4.33 -16.96
CA ASP A 355 2.22 4.34 -18.42
C ASP A 355 3.52 3.78 -19.04
N TYR A 356 4.66 4.06 -18.42
CA TYR A 356 5.95 3.47 -18.82
C TYR A 356 5.94 1.96 -18.60
N TYR A 357 5.40 1.47 -17.47
CA TYR A 357 5.30 0.04 -17.20
C TYR A 357 4.42 -0.68 -18.25
N HIS A 358 3.28 -0.12 -18.61
CA HIS A 358 2.41 -0.67 -19.67
C HIS A 358 3.13 -0.76 -21.02
N ALA A 359 3.91 0.26 -21.37
CA ALA A 359 4.74 0.24 -22.58
C ALA A 359 5.89 -0.79 -22.49
N LEU A 360 6.37 -1.10 -21.29
CA LEU A 360 7.41 -2.09 -21.02
C LEU A 360 6.87 -3.53 -21.07
N GLU A 361 5.65 -3.77 -20.59
CA GLU A 361 5.04 -5.10 -20.59
C GLU A 361 4.78 -5.63 -22.01
N ALA A 362 4.45 -4.75 -22.95
CA ALA A 362 4.28 -5.10 -24.37
C ALA A 362 5.58 -5.57 -25.05
N LYS A 363 6.74 -5.36 -24.41
CA LYS A 363 8.07 -5.56 -24.97
C LYS A 363 8.71 -6.86 -24.46
N LYS A 364 9.56 -7.49 -25.29
CA LYS A 364 10.33 -8.68 -24.87
C LYS A 364 11.54 -8.27 -24.04
N LEU A 365 11.49 -8.53 -22.73
CA LEU A 365 12.53 -8.17 -21.76
C LEU A 365 13.70 -9.17 -21.71
N ARG A 366 14.23 -9.54 -22.89
CA ARG A 366 15.29 -10.55 -23.02
C ARG A 366 16.22 -10.25 -24.19
N VAL A 367 17.52 -10.32 -23.92
CA VAL A 367 18.61 -10.22 -24.91
C VAL A 367 19.49 -11.46 -24.77
N ARG A 368 19.45 -12.36 -25.76
CA ARG A 368 20.19 -13.64 -25.77
C ARG A 368 19.94 -14.48 -24.51
N ASN A 369 20.94 -14.61 -23.63
CA ASN A 369 20.89 -15.39 -22.38
C ASN A 369 20.62 -14.50 -21.14
N VAL A 370 20.54 -13.18 -21.33
CA VAL A 370 20.27 -12.21 -20.27
C VAL A 370 18.81 -11.79 -20.36
N TYR A 371 18.09 -11.87 -19.24
CA TYR A 371 16.68 -11.49 -19.18
C TYR A 371 16.33 -10.80 -17.87
N ILE A 372 15.26 -10.01 -17.89
CA ILE A 372 14.71 -9.38 -16.69
C ILE A 372 13.90 -10.43 -15.94
N SER A 373 14.33 -10.76 -14.72
CA SER A 373 13.68 -11.77 -13.89
C SER A 373 12.69 -11.18 -12.89
N ALA A 374 12.91 -9.94 -12.46
CA ALA A 374 12.06 -9.26 -11.48
C ALA A 374 12.14 -7.74 -11.61
N ILE A 375 11.09 -7.04 -11.18
CA ILE A 375 10.96 -5.58 -11.29
C ILE A 375 10.37 -5.05 -9.98
N ASP A 376 10.84 -3.89 -9.52
CA ASP A 376 10.24 -3.13 -8.42
C ASP A 376 10.22 -1.63 -8.73
N PHE A 377 9.02 -1.14 -9.05
CA PHE A 377 8.71 0.26 -9.37
C PHE A 377 7.78 0.91 -8.34
N GLY A 378 7.40 0.19 -7.28
CA GLY A 378 6.39 0.66 -6.32
C GLY A 378 4.95 0.71 -6.86
N LEU A 379 4.66 0.02 -7.97
CA LEU A 379 3.33 0.03 -8.64
C LEU A 379 2.39 -1.10 -8.19
N LYS A 380 2.82 -1.99 -7.28
CA LYS A 380 2.12 -3.24 -6.95
C LYS A 380 0.63 -3.05 -6.63
N ASN A 381 0.32 -2.07 -5.77
CA ASN A 381 -1.04 -1.84 -5.29
C ASN A 381 -1.94 -1.23 -6.37
N ILE A 382 -1.44 -0.28 -7.15
CA ILE A 382 -2.23 0.38 -8.20
C ILE A 382 -2.48 -0.57 -9.37
N LEU A 383 -1.48 -1.38 -9.72
CA LEU A 383 -1.62 -2.40 -10.76
C LEU A 383 -2.64 -3.46 -10.34
N PHE A 384 -2.72 -3.80 -9.05
CA PHE A 384 -3.72 -4.72 -8.53
C PHE A 384 -5.14 -4.17 -8.69
N ASP A 385 -5.35 -2.89 -8.37
CA ASP A 385 -6.66 -2.22 -8.54
C ASP A 385 -7.09 -2.19 -10.02
N GLU A 386 -6.18 -1.78 -10.92
CA GLU A 386 -6.44 -1.80 -12.37
C GLU A 386 -6.74 -3.23 -12.89
N SER A 387 -5.94 -4.20 -12.45
CA SER A 387 -6.10 -5.62 -12.84
C SER A 387 -7.43 -6.19 -12.36
N LEU A 388 -7.88 -5.86 -11.14
CA LEU A 388 -9.15 -6.33 -10.59
C LEU A 388 -10.34 -5.84 -11.45
N ILE A 389 -10.29 -4.60 -11.90
CA ILE A 389 -11.32 -4.03 -12.78
C ILE A 389 -11.27 -4.69 -14.17
N HIS A 390 -10.07 -4.85 -14.73
CA HIS A 390 -9.88 -5.52 -16.02
C HIS A 390 -10.38 -6.99 -16.00
N ASP A 391 -10.06 -7.72 -14.93
CA ASP A 391 -10.44 -9.12 -14.75
C ASP A 391 -11.91 -9.33 -14.35
N THR A 392 -12.65 -8.26 -14.06
CA THR A 392 -14.09 -8.34 -13.78
C THR A 392 -14.87 -8.95 -14.98
N TRP A 393 -14.38 -8.77 -16.21
CA TRP A 393 -14.92 -9.47 -17.39
C TRP A 393 -14.80 -10.99 -17.29
N LEU A 394 -13.71 -11.53 -16.72
CA LEU A 394 -13.54 -12.97 -16.55
C LEU A 394 -14.57 -13.53 -15.57
N ILE A 395 -14.86 -12.77 -14.50
CA ILE A 395 -15.95 -13.09 -13.57
C ILE A 395 -17.30 -13.11 -14.31
N ALA A 396 -17.55 -12.13 -15.18
CA ALA A 396 -18.74 -12.09 -16.01
C ALA A 396 -18.83 -13.28 -16.98
N MET A 397 -17.72 -13.71 -17.58
CA MET A 397 -17.66 -14.91 -18.43
C MET A 397 -17.97 -16.19 -17.65
N GLY A 398 -17.42 -16.33 -16.44
CA GLY A 398 -17.75 -17.43 -15.54
C GLY A 398 -19.23 -17.45 -15.17
N ALA A 399 -19.81 -16.29 -14.85
CA ALA A 399 -21.23 -16.16 -14.61
C ALA A 399 -22.05 -16.56 -15.84
N LEU A 400 -21.73 -16.05 -17.03
CA LEU A 400 -22.38 -16.41 -18.30
C LEU A 400 -22.33 -17.91 -18.58
N PHE A 401 -21.23 -18.58 -18.25
CA PHE A 401 -21.12 -20.03 -18.36
C PHE A 401 -22.12 -20.76 -17.45
N VAL A 402 -22.19 -20.39 -16.17
CA VAL A 402 -23.17 -20.95 -15.22
C VAL A 402 -24.59 -20.71 -15.72
N LEU A 403 -24.86 -19.55 -16.33
CA LEU A 403 -26.16 -19.23 -16.93
C LEU A 403 -26.48 -20.06 -18.16
N GLY A 404 -25.49 -20.34 -19.00
CA GLY A 404 -25.61 -21.29 -20.10
C GLY A 404 -25.99 -22.68 -19.59
N CYS A 405 -25.31 -23.18 -18.57
CA CYS A 405 -25.65 -24.45 -17.93
C CYS A 405 -27.06 -24.44 -17.33
N MET A 406 -27.43 -23.36 -16.65
CA MET A 406 -28.75 -23.22 -16.05
C MET A 406 -29.86 -23.18 -17.11
N TRP A 407 -29.61 -22.53 -18.24
CA TRP A 407 -30.57 -22.44 -19.35
C TRP A 407 -30.77 -23.80 -20.01
N LEU A 408 -29.69 -24.55 -20.23
CA LEU A 408 -29.76 -25.93 -20.72
C LEU A 408 -30.55 -26.84 -19.76
N TYR A 409 -30.41 -26.65 -18.44
CA TYR A 409 -31.13 -27.46 -17.45
C TYR A 409 -32.62 -27.10 -17.33
N THR A 410 -32.95 -25.82 -17.22
CA THR A 410 -34.33 -25.36 -17.00
C THR A 410 -35.18 -25.37 -18.26
N GLY A 411 -34.55 -25.29 -19.45
CA GLY A 411 -35.24 -25.27 -20.74
C GLY A 411 -36.02 -23.97 -21.03
N SER A 412 -35.92 -22.96 -20.16
CA SER A 412 -36.64 -21.69 -20.28
C SER A 412 -35.72 -20.51 -20.00
N LEU A 413 -35.50 -19.67 -21.01
CA LEU A 413 -34.68 -18.45 -20.90
C LEU A 413 -35.29 -17.43 -19.91
N PHE A 414 -36.61 -17.43 -19.75
CA PHE A 414 -37.29 -16.51 -18.83
C PHE A 414 -36.94 -16.82 -17.37
N ILE A 415 -36.94 -18.10 -16.98
CA ILE A 415 -36.64 -18.51 -15.61
C ILE A 415 -35.18 -18.18 -15.28
N THR A 416 -34.25 -18.44 -16.21
CA THR A 416 -32.83 -18.13 -16.01
C THR A 416 -32.54 -16.64 -15.94
N LEU A 417 -33.20 -15.82 -16.77
CA LEU A 417 -33.08 -14.36 -16.67
C LEU A 417 -33.56 -13.87 -15.30
N MET A 418 -34.71 -14.37 -14.86
CA MET A 418 -35.31 -13.95 -13.60
C MET A 418 -34.51 -14.40 -12.37
N THR A 419 -33.81 -15.53 -12.41
CA THR A 419 -32.89 -15.92 -11.32
C THR A 419 -31.64 -15.05 -11.28
N ILE A 420 -31.08 -14.63 -12.42
CA ILE A 420 -29.98 -13.67 -12.44
C ILE A 420 -30.39 -12.38 -11.77
N VAL A 421 -31.56 -11.86 -12.14
CA VAL A 421 -32.10 -10.63 -11.55
C VAL A 421 -32.30 -10.81 -10.05
N ALA A 422 -32.76 -11.97 -9.59
CA ALA A 422 -32.88 -12.27 -8.16
C ALA A 422 -31.52 -12.27 -7.45
N ILE A 423 -30.48 -12.89 -8.04
CA ILE A 423 -29.12 -12.91 -7.47
C ILE A 423 -28.54 -11.49 -7.43
N ALA A 424 -28.69 -10.70 -8.50
CA ALA A 424 -28.25 -9.31 -8.53
C ALA A 424 -28.97 -8.43 -7.49
N PHE A 425 -30.29 -8.60 -7.34
CA PHE A 425 -31.06 -7.96 -6.28
C PHE A 425 -30.62 -8.39 -4.88
N SER A 426 -30.22 -9.65 -4.70
CA SER A 426 -29.73 -10.14 -3.41
C SER A 426 -28.45 -9.43 -2.98
N LEU A 427 -27.50 -9.25 -3.90
CA LEU A 427 -26.24 -8.53 -3.66
C LEU A 427 -26.49 -7.04 -3.43
N GLY A 428 -27.39 -6.44 -4.21
CA GLY A 428 -27.76 -5.03 -4.06
C GLY A 428 -28.44 -4.71 -2.73
N ILE A 429 -29.41 -5.54 -2.30
CA ILE A 429 -30.05 -5.38 -0.98
C ILE A 429 -29.05 -5.67 0.14
N ALA A 430 -28.17 -6.66 -0.01
CA ALA A 430 -27.11 -6.91 0.99
C ALA A 430 -26.15 -5.72 1.12
N TYR A 431 -25.78 -5.09 0.00
CA TYR A 431 -24.97 -3.86 0.01
C TYR A 431 -25.68 -2.69 0.68
N PHE A 432 -26.99 -2.52 0.44
CA PHE A 432 -27.82 -1.53 1.14
C PHE A 432 -27.86 -1.79 2.65
N ILE A 433 -28.06 -3.04 3.08
CA ILE A 433 -28.05 -3.41 4.51
C ILE A 433 -26.67 -3.14 5.11
N TYR A 434 -25.60 -3.55 4.41
CA TYR A 434 -24.22 -3.41 4.87
C TYR A 434 -23.83 -1.95 5.10
N THR A 435 -24.15 -1.07 4.14
CA THR A 435 -23.68 0.31 4.16
C THR A 435 -24.60 1.28 4.89
N LEU A 436 -25.93 1.16 4.74
CA LEU A 436 -26.89 2.11 5.32
C LEU A 436 -27.53 1.65 6.61
N ILE A 437 -27.75 0.34 6.78
CA ILE A 437 -28.36 -0.18 8.01
C ILE A 437 -27.30 -0.48 9.07
N LEU A 438 -26.19 -1.09 8.66
CA LEU A 438 -25.08 -1.43 9.55
C LEU A 438 -24.00 -0.34 9.62
N GLU A 439 -24.10 0.71 8.80
CA GLU A 439 -23.18 1.87 8.77
C GLU A 439 -21.71 1.47 8.61
N LEU A 440 -21.42 0.40 7.87
CA LEU A 440 -20.06 -0.08 7.64
C LEU A 440 -19.44 0.68 6.45
N HIS A 441 -18.47 1.56 6.75
CA HIS A 441 -17.80 2.39 5.75
C HIS A 441 -16.71 1.65 4.96
N PHE A 442 -16.02 0.70 5.58
CA PHE A 442 -14.94 -0.04 4.94
C PHE A 442 -15.48 -1.21 4.11
N PHE A 443 -15.11 -1.29 2.82
CA PHE A 443 -15.50 -2.36 1.92
C PHE A 443 -14.25 -3.02 1.31
N PRO A 444 -13.78 -4.17 1.84
CA PRO A 444 -12.60 -4.84 1.33
C PRO A 444 -12.84 -5.50 -0.03
N PHE A 445 -11.80 -5.61 -0.87
CA PHE A 445 -11.90 -6.25 -2.20
C PHE A 445 -12.39 -7.70 -2.12
N MET A 446 -12.14 -8.41 -1.00
CA MET A 446 -12.65 -9.75 -0.75
C MET A 446 -14.17 -9.84 -0.83
N ASN A 447 -14.92 -8.76 -0.60
CA ASN A 447 -16.38 -8.75 -0.75
C ASN A 447 -16.82 -9.02 -2.19
N VAL A 448 -15.98 -8.73 -3.19
CA VAL A 448 -16.25 -9.07 -4.60
C VAL A 448 -16.37 -10.59 -4.79
N LEU A 449 -15.62 -11.39 -4.00
CA LEU A 449 -15.72 -12.86 -4.02
C LEU A 449 -17.10 -13.36 -3.58
N ALA A 450 -17.80 -12.63 -2.71
CA ALA A 450 -19.14 -13.00 -2.29
C ALA A 450 -20.13 -13.00 -3.46
N SER A 451 -19.93 -12.16 -4.47
CA SER A 451 -20.72 -12.15 -5.71
C SER A 451 -20.58 -13.48 -6.48
N ILE A 452 -19.36 -14.02 -6.56
CA ILE A 452 -19.08 -15.30 -7.22
C ILE A 452 -19.76 -16.45 -6.45
N VAL A 453 -19.64 -16.44 -5.13
CA VAL A 453 -20.26 -17.44 -4.26
C VAL A 453 -21.80 -17.38 -4.35
N ALA A 454 -22.37 -16.17 -4.39
CA ALA A 454 -23.82 -15.96 -4.49
C ALA A 454 -24.40 -16.54 -5.79
N VAL A 455 -23.68 -16.44 -6.92
CA VAL A 455 -24.11 -17.06 -8.19
C VAL A 455 -24.21 -18.59 -8.06
N GLY A 456 -23.23 -19.23 -7.41
CA GLY A 456 -23.24 -20.67 -7.19
C GLY A 456 -24.40 -21.13 -6.31
N ILE A 457 -24.60 -20.47 -5.15
CA ILE A 457 -25.68 -20.81 -4.21
C ILE A 457 -27.05 -20.52 -4.82
N GLY A 458 -27.22 -19.37 -5.47
CA GLY A 458 -28.49 -19.00 -6.09
C GLY A 458 -28.89 -19.92 -7.25
N ALA A 459 -27.93 -20.45 -8.00
CA ALA A 459 -28.19 -21.46 -9.04
C ALA A 459 -28.66 -22.80 -8.45
N ASP A 460 -28.09 -23.24 -7.32
CA ASP A 460 -28.49 -24.47 -6.63
C ASP A 460 -29.95 -24.44 -6.17
N ASP A 461 -30.37 -23.35 -5.50
CA ASP A 461 -31.75 -23.15 -5.07
C ASP A 461 -32.73 -23.19 -6.26
N ALA A 462 -32.33 -22.60 -7.39
CA ALA A 462 -33.13 -22.60 -8.59
C ALA A 462 -33.28 -24.01 -9.20
N PHE A 463 -32.23 -24.83 -9.18
CA PHE A 463 -32.28 -26.22 -9.63
C PHE A 463 -33.18 -27.08 -8.74
N ILE A 464 -33.07 -26.95 -7.41
CA ILE A 464 -33.92 -27.66 -6.45
C ILE A 464 -35.39 -27.33 -6.72
N LEU A 465 -35.74 -26.05 -6.81
CA LEU A 465 -37.13 -25.64 -7.00
C LEU A 465 -37.69 -26.10 -8.36
N CYS A 466 -36.94 -25.91 -9.45
CA CYS A 466 -37.38 -26.33 -10.79
C CYS A 466 -37.54 -27.85 -10.89
N LYS A 467 -36.65 -28.62 -10.27
CA LYS A 467 -36.74 -30.08 -10.29
C LYS A 467 -37.96 -30.60 -9.53
N VAL A 468 -38.19 -30.09 -8.31
CA VAL A 468 -39.37 -30.45 -7.52
C VAL A 468 -40.65 -30.05 -8.24
N TRP A 469 -40.66 -28.89 -8.92
CA TRP A 469 -41.79 -28.46 -9.75
C TRP A 469 -42.09 -29.46 -10.88
N GLN A 470 -41.08 -29.86 -11.66
CA GLN A 470 -41.24 -30.82 -12.75
C GLN A 470 -41.74 -32.19 -12.26
N CYS A 471 -41.18 -32.71 -11.16
CA CYS A 471 -41.60 -33.98 -10.58
C CYS A 471 -43.04 -33.94 -10.07
N THR A 472 -43.39 -32.90 -9.31
CA THR A 472 -44.76 -32.75 -8.77
C THR A 472 -45.81 -32.57 -9.86
N LYS A 473 -45.46 -31.90 -10.97
CA LYS A 473 -46.31 -31.77 -12.17
C LYS A 473 -46.49 -33.11 -12.90
N ALA A 474 -45.44 -33.92 -13.03
CA ALA A 474 -45.49 -35.22 -13.70
C ALA A 474 -46.34 -36.25 -12.94
N GLU A 475 -46.31 -36.23 -11.60
CA GLU A 475 -47.10 -37.14 -10.77
C GLU A 475 -48.58 -36.75 -10.69
N ASN A 476 -48.91 -35.47 -10.87
CA ASN A 476 -50.23 -34.91 -10.55
C ASN A 476 -50.82 -34.08 -11.71
N CYS A 477 -51.14 -34.72 -12.85
CA CYS A 477 -51.64 -34.06 -14.06
C CYS A 477 -52.97 -33.30 -13.92
N ASN A 478 -53.79 -33.59 -12.89
CA ASN A 478 -55.14 -33.02 -12.72
C ASN A 478 -55.28 -32.07 -11.52
N LEU A 479 -54.18 -31.56 -10.93
CA LEU A 479 -54.23 -30.66 -9.78
C LEU A 479 -54.39 -29.18 -10.20
N THR A 480 -55.15 -28.42 -9.41
CA THR A 480 -55.20 -26.96 -9.52
C THR A 480 -53.82 -26.34 -9.25
N LEU A 481 -53.46 -25.28 -9.98
CA LEU A 481 -52.16 -24.58 -9.87
C LEU A 481 -51.81 -24.16 -8.43
N ASN A 482 -52.80 -23.72 -7.64
CA ASN A 482 -52.59 -23.35 -6.23
C ASN A 482 -52.13 -24.56 -5.39
N ARG A 483 -52.74 -25.73 -5.60
CA ARG A 483 -52.35 -26.95 -4.90
C ARG A 483 -50.98 -27.45 -5.34
N LEU A 484 -50.63 -27.30 -6.62
CA LEU A 484 -49.31 -27.61 -7.15
C LEU A 484 -48.22 -26.76 -6.46
N VAL A 485 -48.38 -25.42 -6.46
CA VAL A 485 -47.48 -24.49 -5.77
C VAL A 485 -47.36 -24.84 -4.28
N GLN A 486 -48.47 -25.18 -3.62
CA GLN A 486 -48.44 -25.55 -2.21
C GLN A 486 -47.61 -26.80 -1.91
N ILE A 487 -47.71 -27.83 -2.75
CA ILE A 487 -46.95 -29.08 -2.58
C ILE A 487 -45.48 -28.82 -2.91
N THR A 488 -45.18 -28.17 -4.04
CA THR A 488 -43.79 -27.87 -4.43
C THR A 488 -43.09 -27.05 -3.36
N MET A 489 -43.69 -25.94 -2.91
CA MET A 489 -43.08 -25.06 -1.89
C MET A 489 -42.88 -25.77 -0.55
N LYS A 490 -43.79 -26.67 -0.14
CA LYS A 490 -43.63 -27.42 1.12
C LYS A 490 -42.35 -28.26 1.12
N HIS A 491 -42.00 -28.86 -0.03
CA HIS A 491 -40.81 -29.71 -0.16
C HIS A 491 -39.54 -28.91 -0.45
N SER A 492 -39.60 -27.93 -1.36
CA SER A 492 -38.42 -27.16 -1.77
C SER A 492 -37.97 -26.16 -0.70
N THR A 493 -38.88 -25.45 -0.04
CA THR A 493 -38.52 -24.39 0.93
C THR A 493 -37.78 -24.95 2.14
N LEU A 494 -38.09 -26.17 2.60
CA LEU A 494 -37.36 -26.80 3.70
C LEU A 494 -35.92 -27.13 3.31
N SER A 495 -35.71 -27.68 2.11
CA SER A 495 -34.38 -28.00 1.59
C SER A 495 -33.54 -26.73 1.43
N MET A 496 -34.08 -25.70 0.77
CA MET A 496 -33.40 -24.42 0.55
C MET A 496 -33.12 -23.65 1.86
N PHE A 497 -34.00 -23.79 2.86
CA PHE A 497 -33.79 -23.15 4.17
C PHE A 497 -32.58 -23.76 4.89
N VAL A 498 -32.48 -25.09 4.91
CA VAL A 498 -31.37 -25.77 5.59
C VAL A 498 -30.03 -25.42 4.93
N THR A 499 -29.95 -25.45 3.60
CA THR A 499 -28.73 -25.09 2.86
C THR A 499 -28.33 -23.63 3.10
N THR A 500 -29.29 -22.71 3.10
CA THR A 500 -29.06 -21.29 3.39
C THR A 500 -28.57 -21.08 4.81
N VAL A 501 -29.24 -21.65 5.82
CA VAL A 501 -28.88 -21.47 7.23
C VAL A 501 -27.49 -22.01 7.50
N THR A 502 -27.14 -23.19 6.97
CA THR A 502 -25.78 -23.74 7.17
C THR A 502 -24.72 -22.86 6.53
N THR A 503 -24.99 -22.30 5.34
CA THR A 503 -24.03 -21.45 4.62
C THR A 503 -23.89 -20.07 5.26
N ALA A 504 -25.01 -19.44 5.63
CA ALA A 504 -25.00 -18.17 6.36
C ALA A 504 -24.34 -18.32 7.73
N ALA A 505 -24.62 -19.39 8.47
CA ALA A 505 -23.98 -19.65 9.76
C ALA A 505 -22.46 -19.83 9.62
N ALA A 506 -21.99 -20.50 8.56
CA ALA A 506 -20.56 -20.61 8.28
C ALA A 506 -19.94 -19.22 8.05
N PHE A 507 -20.55 -18.38 7.20
CA PHE A 507 -20.05 -17.01 6.98
C PHE A 507 -20.07 -16.18 8.27
N PHE A 508 -21.20 -16.11 8.98
CA PHE A 508 -21.29 -15.34 10.23
C PHE A 508 -20.37 -15.87 11.34
N SER A 509 -20.03 -17.16 11.36
CA SER A 509 -19.07 -17.69 12.34
C SER A 509 -17.68 -17.06 12.17
N SER A 510 -17.30 -16.67 10.95
CA SER A 510 -16.03 -16.01 10.64
C SER A 510 -15.93 -14.60 11.24
N TYR A 511 -17.04 -14.00 11.69
CA TYR A 511 -17.05 -12.70 12.38
C TYR A 511 -16.23 -12.71 13.68
N VAL A 512 -16.07 -13.86 14.31
CA VAL A 512 -15.29 -14.01 15.56
C VAL A 512 -13.79 -13.72 15.35
N SER A 513 -13.31 -13.70 14.12
CA SER A 513 -11.93 -13.31 13.78
C SER A 513 -11.57 -11.92 14.33
N ALA A 514 -10.31 -11.69 14.66
CA ALA A 514 -9.79 -10.36 15.04
C ALA A 514 -9.48 -9.46 13.82
N ILE A 515 -9.47 -10.02 12.61
CA ILE A 515 -9.06 -9.33 11.39
C ILE A 515 -10.25 -8.57 10.79
N THR A 516 -10.12 -7.25 10.60
CA THR A 516 -11.19 -6.38 10.11
C THR A 516 -11.75 -6.81 8.75
N ALA A 517 -10.90 -7.11 7.78
CA ALA A 517 -11.35 -7.48 6.44
C ALA A 517 -12.17 -8.79 6.42
N ILE A 518 -11.84 -9.75 7.29
CA ILE A 518 -12.59 -11.00 7.46
C ILE A 518 -13.95 -10.75 8.11
N ARG A 519 -14.02 -9.85 9.10
CA ARG A 519 -15.28 -9.43 9.72
C ARG A 519 -16.22 -8.79 8.70
N CYS A 520 -15.72 -7.82 7.94
CA CYS A 520 -16.49 -7.16 6.89
C CYS A 520 -17.01 -8.15 5.82
N PHE A 521 -16.13 -9.05 5.36
CA PHE A 521 -16.51 -10.13 4.43
C PHE A 521 -17.58 -11.06 5.00
N SER A 522 -17.44 -11.46 6.26
CA SER A 522 -18.40 -12.37 6.92
C SER A 522 -19.81 -11.80 6.99
N VAL A 523 -19.94 -10.50 7.32
CA VAL A 523 -21.22 -9.80 7.41
C VAL A 523 -21.85 -9.65 6.03
N PHE A 524 -21.06 -9.22 5.03
CA PHE A 524 -21.57 -9.03 3.67
C PHE A 524 -22.01 -10.36 3.02
N ALA A 525 -21.16 -11.39 3.04
CA ALA A 525 -21.49 -12.69 2.46
C ALA A 525 -22.66 -13.37 3.18
N GLY A 526 -22.70 -13.32 4.53
CA GLY A 526 -23.79 -13.90 5.31
C GLY A 526 -25.14 -13.22 5.06
N THR A 527 -25.16 -11.89 4.96
CA THR A 527 -26.38 -11.14 4.63
C THR A 527 -26.84 -11.39 3.19
N ALA A 528 -25.92 -11.44 2.22
CA ALA A 528 -26.22 -11.77 0.82
C ALA A 528 -26.90 -13.14 0.68
N VAL A 529 -26.41 -14.17 1.40
CA VAL A 529 -27.02 -15.51 1.39
C VAL A 529 -28.44 -15.52 1.98
N ILE A 530 -28.67 -14.83 3.10
CA ILE A 530 -30.01 -14.72 3.71
C ILE A 530 -30.99 -14.00 2.77
N VAL A 531 -30.56 -12.90 2.16
CA VAL A 531 -31.40 -12.14 1.22
C VAL A 531 -31.67 -12.96 -0.04
N ASN A 532 -30.67 -13.69 -0.56
CA ASN A 532 -30.84 -14.58 -1.71
C ASN A 532 -31.93 -15.62 -1.44
N TYR A 533 -31.92 -16.27 -0.27
CA TYR A 533 -32.99 -17.19 0.11
C TYR A 533 -34.37 -16.53 0.15
N ALA A 534 -34.48 -15.33 0.74
CA ALA A 534 -35.73 -14.60 0.78
C ALA A 534 -36.27 -14.32 -0.62
N LEU A 535 -35.40 -13.93 -1.56
CA LEU A 535 -35.74 -13.74 -2.97
C LEU A 535 -36.06 -15.07 -3.68
N MET A 536 -35.33 -16.15 -3.43
CA MET A 536 -35.61 -17.46 -4.03
C MET A 536 -36.94 -18.07 -3.57
N VAL A 537 -37.44 -17.71 -2.39
CA VAL A 537 -38.75 -18.14 -1.88
C VAL A 537 -39.90 -17.24 -2.34
N THR A 538 -39.66 -15.96 -2.66
CA THR A 538 -40.72 -15.02 -3.11
C THR A 538 -40.75 -14.82 -4.61
N TRP A 539 -39.61 -14.55 -5.24
CA TRP A 539 -39.47 -14.18 -6.64
C TRP A 539 -39.57 -15.39 -7.56
N LEU A 540 -38.78 -16.44 -7.31
CA LEU A 540 -38.66 -17.57 -8.24
C LEU A 540 -39.96 -18.39 -8.41
N PRO A 541 -40.74 -18.71 -7.36
CA PRO A 541 -42.02 -19.38 -7.51
C PRO A 541 -43.03 -18.54 -8.30
N ALA A 542 -43.03 -17.23 -8.11
CA ALA A 542 -43.87 -16.32 -8.89
C ALA A 542 -43.47 -16.32 -10.38
N CYS A 543 -42.17 -16.34 -10.68
CA CYS A 543 -41.66 -16.49 -12.05
C CYS A 543 -42.08 -17.81 -12.70
N ILE A 544 -42.01 -18.93 -11.98
CA ILE A 544 -42.43 -20.24 -12.48
C ILE A 544 -43.94 -20.22 -12.81
N VAL A 545 -44.78 -19.69 -11.91
CA VAL A 545 -46.23 -19.55 -12.14
C VAL A 545 -46.53 -18.66 -13.34
N VAL A 546 -45.80 -17.56 -13.53
CA VAL A 546 -45.94 -16.69 -14.71
C VAL A 546 -45.52 -17.42 -15.98
N SER A 547 -44.43 -18.18 -15.94
CA SER A 547 -43.95 -18.96 -17.09
C SER A 547 -44.94 -20.05 -17.54
N GLU A 548 -45.76 -20.57 -16.61
CA GLU A 548 -46.81 -21.54 -16.91
C GLU A 548 -48.09 -20.86 -17.43
N ARG A 549 -48.37 -19.62 -17.01
CA ARG A 549 -49.53 -18.84 -17.48
C ARG A 549 -49.29 -18.21 -18.85
N VAL A 550 -48.07 -17.76 -19.11
CA VAL A 550 -47.66 -17.15 -20.37
C VAL A 550 -47.05 -18.25 -21.22
N CYS A 551 -47.75 -18.70 -22.28
CA CYS A 551 -47.19 -19.65 -23.21
C CYS A 551 -46.15 -18.92 -24.08
N TRP A 552 -44.88 -18.93 -23.65
CA TRP A 552 -43.77 -18.40 -24.44
C TRP A 552 -43.64 -19.25 -25.72
N ALA A 553 -43.38 -18.60 -26.86
CA ALA A 553 -43.22 -19.29 -28.13
C ALA A 553 -42.23 -20.46 -27.99
N PRO A 554 -42.56 -21.66 -28.49
CA PRO A 554 -41.70 -22.82 -28.34
C PRO A 554 -40.30 -22.53 -28.88
N LEU A 555 -39.27 -23.01 -28.18
CA LEU A 555 -37.89 -22.94 -28.66
C LEU A 555 -37.77 -23.42 -30.12
N PRO A 556 -36.84 -22.84 -30.91
CA PRO A 556 -36.59 -23.29 -32.27
C PRO A 556 -36.32 -24.79 -32.34
N SER A 557 -36.82 -25.45 -33.38
CA SER A 557 -36.76 -26.90 -33.62
C SER A 557 -35.33 -27.48 -33.53
N VAL A 558 -34.31 -26.66 -33.80
CA VAL A 558 -32.88 -27.03 -33.81
C VAL A 558 -32.36 -27.41 -32.40
N LEU A 559 -32.90 -26.82 -31.32
CA LEU A 559 -32.47 -27.13 -29.94
C LEU A 559 -33.26 -28.32 -29.32
N ARG A 560 -34.28 -28.86 -30.00
CA ARG A 560 -35.07 -30.00 -29.49
C ARG A 560 -34.39 -31.35 -29.70
N LEU A 561 -33.60 -31.51 -30.77
CA LEU A 561 -32.85 -32.75 -31.04
C LEU A 561 -31.81 -33.08 -29.95
N PRO A 562 -30.96 -32.15 -29.47
CA PRO A 562 -30.03 -32.45 -28.38
C PRO A 562 -30.74 -32.69 -27.03
N HIS A 563 -31.95 -32.17 -26.82
CA HIS A 563 -32.65 -32.34 -25.54
C HIS A 563 -33.07 -33.79 -25.27
N HIS A 564 -33.50 -34.54 -26.30
CA HIS A 564 -33.90 -35.93 -26.14
C HIS A 564 -32.68 -36.85 -25.95
N THR A 565 -31.55 -36.57 -26.63
CA THR A 565 -30.30 -37.32 -26.46
C THR A 565 -29.67 -37.05 -25.09
N ILE A 566 -29.68 -35.78 -24.63
CA ILE A 566 -29.22 -35.39 -23.30
C ILE A 566 -30.08 -36.05 -22.20
N ASN A 567 -31.41 -36.01 -22.31
CA ASN A 567 -32.27 -36.66 -21.32
C ASN A 567 -32.07 -38.18 -21.26
N SER A 568 -31.85 -38.82 -22.41
CA SER A 568 -31.51 -40.24 -22.47
C SER A 568 -30.18 -40.52 -21.77
N MET A 569 -29.14 -39.72 -22.04
CA MET A 569 -27.82 -39.81 -21.40
C MET A 569 -27.88 -39.56 -19.88
N ILE A 570 -28.69 -38.59 -19.44
CA ILE A 570 -28.90 -38.33 -18.01
C ILE A 570 -29.56 -39.54 -17.34
N SER A 571 -30.54 -40.17 -17.99
CA SER A 571 -31.21 -41.35 -17.44
C SER A 571 -30.28 -42.56 -17.34
N THR A 572 -29.42 -42.78 -18.33
CA THR A 572 -28.42 -43.87 -18.30
C THR A 572 -27.34 -43.60 -17.26
N LEU A 573 -26.85 -42.35 -17.16
CA LEU A 573 -25.90 -41.94 -16.13
C LEU A 573 -26.49 -42.09 -14.72
N ASN A 574 -27.73 -41.68 -14.49
CA ASN A 574 -28.42 -41.86 -13.21
C ASN A 574 -28.55 -43.34 -12.85
N GLY A 575 -28.96 -44.17 -13.82
CA GLY A 575 -29.02 -45.62 -13.63
C GLY A 575 -27.66 -46.23 -13.28
N LEU A 576 -26.59 -45.78 -13.94
CA LEU A 576 -25.22 -46.21 -13.67
C LEU A 576 -24.73 -45.74 -12.29
N LEU A 577 -25.02 -44.50 -11.90
CA LEU A 577 -24.65 -43.93 -10.60
C LEU A 577 -25.35 -44.68 -9.46
N VAL A 578 -26.68 -44.85 -9.56
CA VAL A 578 -27.46 -45.61 -8.57
C VAL A 578 -27.00 -47.06 -8.50
N SER A 579 -26.79 -47.72 -9.65
CA SER A 579 -26.28 -49.09 -9.69
C SER A 579 -24.89 -49.22 -9.07
N SER A 580 -23.99 -48.28 -9.36
CA SER A 580 -22.64 -48.20 -8.78
C SER A 580 -22.71 -48.04 -7.26
N VAL A 581 -23.51 -47.10 -6.75
CA VAL A 581 -23.65 -46.85 -5.31
C VAL A 581 -24.23 -48.06 -4.58
N ILE A 582 -25.24 -48.74 -5.15
CA ILE A 582 -25.88 -49.89 -4.49
C ILE A 582 -24.98 -51.13 -4.51
N HIS A 583 -24.40 -51.48 -5.66
CA HIS A 583 -23.60 -52.70 -5.83
C HIS A 583 -22.19 -52.57 -5.24
N LEU A 584 -21.57 -51.39 -5.33
CA LEU A 584 -20.20 -51.13 -4.87
C LEU A 584 -20.16 -50.36 -3.54
N LYS A 585 -21.21 -50.43 -2.72
CA LYS A 585 -21.33 -49.65 -1.47
C LYS A 585 -20.13 -49.77 -0.53
N TYR A 586 -19.61 -50.99 -0.32
CA TYR A 586 -18.46 -51.20 0.57
C TYR A 586 -17.17 -50.68 -0.05
N THR A 587 -17.03 -50.75 -1.38
CA THR A 587 -15.89 -50.19 -2.11
C THR A 587 -15.87 -48.67 -1.97
N TRP A 588 -17.00 -47.99 -2.15
CA TRP A 588 -17.13 -46.54 -1.99
C TRP A 588 -16.85 -46.10 -0.55
N VAL A 589 -17.42 -46.77 0.44
CA VAL A 589 -17.18 -46.45 1.87
C VAL A 589 -15.70 -46.65 2.22
N SER A 590 -15.09 -47.75 1.79
CA SER A 590 -13.66 -48.03 2.03
C SER A 590 -12.77 -46.98 1.36
N LEU A 591 -13.04 -46.64 0.10
CA LEU A 591 -12.26 -45.65 -0.66
C LEU A 591 -12.37 -44.25 -0.03
N LEU A 592 -13.58 -43.76 0.21
CA LEU A 592 -13.79 -42.42 0.79
C LEU A 592 -13.26 -42.34 2.23
N SER A 593 -13.42 -43.39 3.03
CA SER A 593 -12.81 -43.47 4.36
C SER A 593 -11.28 -43.48 4.29
N GLY A 594 -10.70 -44.20 3.33
CA GLY A 594 -9.25 -44.20 3.10
C GLY A 594 -8.72 -42.82 2.73
N ILE A 595 -9.41 -42.12 1.81
CA ILE A 595 -9.08 -40.74 1.41
C ILE A 595 -9.24 -39.78 2.59
N ALA A 596 -10.29 -39.92 3.40
CA ALA A 596 -10.52 -39.08 4.58
C ALA A 596 -9.44 -39.27 5.66
N VAL A 597 -9.01 -40.52 5.91
CA VAL A 597 -7.91 -40.78 6.84
C VAL A 597 -6.60 -40.22 6.29
N ALA A 598 -6.34 -40.41 4.99
CA ALA A 598 -5.15 -39.85 4.34
C ALA A 598 -5.13 -38.31 4.40
N SER A 599 -6.26 -37.63 4.16
CA SER A 599 -6.33 -36.18 4.23
C SER A 599 -6.10 -35.65 5.65
N VAL A 600 -6.61 -36.33 6.68
CA VAL A 600 -6.31 -36.00 8.08
C VAL A 600 -4.82 -36.13 8.37
N ILE A 601 -4.16 -37.19 7.89
CA ILE A 601 -2.70 -37.36 8.05
C ILE A 601 -1.94 -36.22 7.35
N VAL A 602 -2.33 -35.84 6.14
CA VAL A 602 -1.69 -34.76 5.37
C VAL A 602 -1.83 -33.39 6.07
N VAL A 603 -3.04 -33.08 6.55
CA VAL A 603 -3.34 -31.78 7.18
C VAL A 603 -2.70 -31.65 8.57
N PHE A 604 -2.68 -32.71 9.39
CA PHE A 604 -2.21 -32.63 10.77
C PHE A 604 -0.78 -33.14 11.01
N TYR A 605 -0.27 -34.07 10.18
CA TYR A 605 1.03 -34.72 10.42
C TYR A 605 2.16 -34.27 9.47
N SER A 606 2.00 -34.39 8.16
CA SER A 606 3.02 -33.93 7.18
C SER A 606 2.38 -33.84 5.79
N PRO A 607 2.47 -32.72 5.07
CA PRO A 607 3.32 -31.54 5.25
C PRO A 607 2.83 -30.49 6.28
N LYS A 608 1.61 -30.66 6.82
CA LYS A 608 0.89 -29.70 7.68
C LYS A 608 0.59 -28.37 6.98
N LEU A 609 -0.43 -27.67 7.47
CA LEU A 609 -0.63 -26.26 7.11
C LEU A 609 0.47 -25.43 7.79
N ARG A 610 1.39 -24.90 6.99
CA ARG A 610 2.42 -23.95 7.46
C ARG A 610 1.92 -22.53 7.29
N LEU A 611 2.33 -21.67 8.21
CA LEU A 611 2.15 -20.23 8.07
C LEU A 611 3.12 -19.72 6.98
N PRO A 612 2.79 -18.62 6.29
CA PRO A 612 3.72 -18.00 5.35
C PRO A 612 5.00 -17.54 6.07
N ASP A 613 6.16 -17.81 5.48
CA ASP A 613 7.47 -17.46 6.05
C ASP A 613 7.87 -15.99 5.74
N ASN A 614 7.22 -15.36 4.76
CA ASN A 614 7.45 -13.97 4.35
C ASN A 614 6.33 -13.07 4.86
N ALA A 615 6.69 -11.85 5.30
CA ALA A 615 5.76 -10.83 5.77
C ALA A 615 4.95 -10.19 4.62
N ASP A 616 5.52 -10.15 3.41
CA ASP A 616 4.90 -9.53 2.24
C ASP A 616 3.71 -10.38 1.75
N PHE A 617 2.54 -9.75 1.59
CA PHE A 617 1.35 -10.39 1.02
C PHE A 617 1.52 -10.60 -0.49
N GLN A 618 1.44 -11.86 -0.91
CA GLN A 618 1.41 -12.22 -2.32
C GLN A 618 0.05 -11.83 -2.93
N LEU A 619 0.05 -10.91 -3.89
CA LEU A 619 -1.15 -10.41 -4.58
C LEU A 619 -1.29 -11.02 -5.98
N PHE A 620 -0.19 -11.16 -6.71
CA PHE A 620 -0.18 -11.72 -8.07
C PHE A 620 0.27 -13.19 -8.10
N ALA A 621 0.18 -13.79 -9.29
CA ALA A 621 0.75 -15.12 -9.53
C ALA A 621 2.25 -15.13 -9.20
N SER A 622 2.76 -16.24 -8.68
CA SER A 622 4.16 -16.35 -8.25
C SER A 622 5.16 -16.12 -9.39
N SER A 623 4.75 -16.25 -10.66
CA SER A 623 5.58 -15.95 -11.83
C SER A 623 5.66 -14.46 -12.18
N HIS A 624 4.84 -13.60 -11.59
CA HIS A 624 4.79 -12.19 -11.90
C HIS A 624 6.10 -11.48 -11.49
N PRO A 625 6.68 -10.57 -12.30
CA PRO A 625 7.96 -9.92 -11.99
C PRO A 625 8.01 -9.20 -10.63
N PHE A 626 6.94 -8.52 -10.23
CA PHE A 626 6.84 -7.89 -8.89
C PHE A 626 6.87 -8.93 -7.75
N GLU A 627 6.18 -10.08 -7.91
CA GLU A 627 6.18 -11.12 -6.87
C GLU A 627 7.49 -11.89 -6.83
N GLN A 628 8.12 -12.11 -7.98
CA GLN A 628 9.48 -12.66 -8.04
C GLN A 628 10.47 -11.79 -7.29
N TYR A 629 10.34 -10.45 -7.41
CA TYR A 629 11.19 -9.51 -6.68
C TYR A 629 11.09 -9.75 -5.18
N GLU A 630 9.88 -9.67 -4.61
CA GLU A 630 9.65 -9.76 -3.17
C GLU A 630 9.94 -11.17 -2.61
N SER A 631 9.50 -12.22 -3.30
CA SER A 631 9.58 -13.58 -2.77
C SER A 631 10.95 -14.25 -2.90
N VAL A 632 11.73 -13.90 -3.95
CA VAL A 632 12.98 -14.61 -4.29
C VAL A 632 14.20 -13.69 -4.31
N TYR A 633 14.07 -12.47 -4.85
CA TYR A 633 15.23 -11.62 -5.14
C TYR A 633 15.53 -10.59 -4.05
N LYS A 634 14.54 -10.15 -3.27
CA LYS A 634 14.69 -9.20 -2.16
C LYS A 634 15.80 -9.63 -1.18
N ASP A 635 15.82 -10.91 -0.80
CA ASP A 635 16.83 -11.46 0.12
C ASP A 635 18.19 -11.82 -0.52
N LYS A 636 18.38 -11.56 -1.82
CA LYS A 636 19.66 -11.82 -2.51
C LYS A 636 20.58 -10.60 -2.54
N PHE A 637 20.09 -9.41 -2.18
CA PHE A 637 20.89 -8.18 -2.21
C PHE A 637 21.18 -7.65 -0.80
N TRP A 638 22.34 -7.00 -0.65
CA TRP A 638 22.77 -6.49 0.66
C TRP A 638 21.92 -5.32 1.13
N PHE A 639 21.63 -4.34 0.27
CA PHE A 639 20.85 -3.16 0.63
C PHE A 639 19.48 -3.49 1.24
N GLU A 640 18.76 -4.49 0.73
CA GLU A 640 17.50 -4.97 1.33
C GLU A 640 17.74 -5.67 2.67
N LYS A 641 18.84 -6.41 2.82
CA LYS A 641 19.20 -7.03 4.11
C LYS A 641 19.54 -5.99 5.16
N THR A 642 20.28 -4.95 4.81
CA THR A 642 20.59 -3.82 5.71
C THR A 642 19.39 -2.90 5.92
N GLN A 643 18.50 -2.73 4.95
CA GLN A 643 17.25 -2.02 5.18
C GLN A 643 16.35 -2.79 6.13
N LYS A 644 16.22 -4.13 5.98
CA LYS A 644 15.58 -4.98 6.99
C LYS A 644 16.29 -4.91 8.35
N VAL A 645 17.57 -4.54 8.41
CA VAL A 645 18.24 -4.21 9.66
C VAL A 645 17.71 -2.88 10.21
N ASP A 646 17.59 -1.82 9.41
CA ASP A 646 17.07 -0.51 9.84
C ASP A 646 15.54 -0.49 10.14
N THR A 647 14.73 -1.29 9.44
CA THR A 647 13.28 -1.43 9.65
C THR A 647 12.90 -2.58 10.60
N GLY A 648 13.87 -3.39 11.07
CA GLY A 648 13.68 -4.39 12.12
C GLY A 648 13.17 -5.78 11.70
N GLU A 649 13.34 -6.17 10.44
CA GLU A 649 12.81 -7.41 9.83
C GLU A 649 13.84 -8.50 9.46
N ASN A 650 15.13 -8.42 9.85
CA ASN A 650 16.03 -9.58 9.79
C ASN A 650 16.92 -9.76 11.03
N SER A 651 17.29 -11.03 11.27
CA SER A 651 17.82 -11.66 12.50
C SER A 651 19.02 -11.04 13.23
N ASN A 652 19.60 -9.96 12.71
CA ASN A 652 20.82 -9.35 13.26
C ASN A 652 20.60 -7.94 13.84
N MET A 653 19.43 -7.32 13.66
CA MET A 653 19.01 -6.23 14.56
C MET A 653 18.21 -6.84 15.70
N LEU A 654 18.65 -6.60 16.92
CA LEU A 654 17.94 -7.01 18.12
C LEU A 654 16.55 -6.39 18.10
N MET A 655 15.54 -7.15 18.47
CA MET A 655 14.18 -6.65 18.62
C MET A 655 14.19 -5.43 19.56
N PRO A 656 13.83 -4.22 19.09
CA PRO A 656 13.89 -3.03 19.92
C PRO A 656 12.77 -3.08 20.96
N LEU A 657 13.11 -3.48 22.19
CA LEU A 657 12.16 -3.50 23.30
C LEU A 657 11.91 -2.08 23.79
N ARG A 658 10.68 -1.59 23.58
CA ARG A 658 10.23 -0.28 24.05
C ARG A 658 9.27 -0.46 25.20
N PHE A 659 9.60 0.13 26.34
CA PHE A 659 8.73 0.17 27.52
C PHE A 659 8.15 1.57 27.64
N VAL A 660 6.82 1.66 27.65
CA VAL A 660 6.09 2.93 27.64
C VAL A 660 5.16 2.97 28.84
N TRP A 661 5.15 4.10 29.54
CA TRP A 661 4.24 4.40 30.65
C TRP A 661 3.60 5.77 30.43
N GLY A 662 2.54 6.07 31.18
CA GLY A 662 1.81 7.33 31.08
C GLY A 662 0.69 7.34 30.04
N VAL A 663 0.56 6.28 29.25
CA VAL A 663 -0.52 6.08 28.27
C VAL A 663 -1.21 4.75 28.50
N MET A 664 -2.51 4.71 28.26
CA MET A 664 -3.30 3.48 28.33
C MET A 664 -3.13 2.67 27.04
N PRO A 665 -2.81 1.37 27.11
CA PRO A 665 -2.66 0.52 25.93
C PRO A 665 -4.04 0.01 25.47
N GLU A 666 -4.89 0.93 25.03
CA GLU A 666 -6.24 0.62 24.55
C GLU A 666 -6.48 1.18 23.15
N ASP A 667 -7.17 0.40 22.32
CA ASP A 667 -7.71 0.84 21.04
C ASP A 667 -9.20 1.14 21.21
N ASN A 668 -9.54 2.43 21.26
CA ASN A 668 -10.90 2.95 21.38
C ASN A 668 -11.52 3.38 20.03
N GLY A 669 -10.91 2.99 18.90
CA GLY A 669 -11.45 3.21 17.56
C GLY A 669 -12.50 2.17 17.15
N ASP A 670 -13.07 2.34 15.96
CA ASP A 670 -14.00 1.35 15.39
C ASP A 670 -13.22 0.20 14.74
N TYR A 671 -13.40 -1.03 15.24
CA TYR A 671 -12.71 -2.21 14.73
C TYR A 671 -13.15 -2.64 13.33
N MET A 672 -14.27 -2.11 12.83
CA MET A 672 -14.76 -2.34 11.48
C MET A 672 -14.18 -1.38 10.44
N ASP A 673 -13.52 -0.32 10.89
CA ASP A 673 -12.90 0.68 10.02
C ASP A 673 -11.39 0.77 10.30
N PRO A 674 -10.52 0.32 9.37
CA PRO A 674 -9.07 0.37 9.55
C PRO A 674 -8.51 1.80 9.65
N SER A 675 -9.23 2.80 9.15
CA SER A 675 -8.83 4.21 9.24
C SER A 675 -9.11 4.82 10.62
N SER A 676 -10.02 4.23 11.39
CA SER A 676 -10.46 4.72 12.70
C SER A 676 -9.61 4.12 13.83
N ARG A 677 -8.44 4.71 14.12
CA ARG A 677 -7.49 4.25 15.16
C ARG A 677 -7.74 4.81 16.57
N GLY A 678 -8.82 5.57 16.75
CA GLY A 678 -9.17 6.14 18.05
C GLY A 678 -8.27 7.31 18.46
N SER A 679 -8.10 7.51 19.77
CA SER A 679 -7.35 8.64 20.33
C SER A 679 -6.51 8.22 21.53
N LEU A 680 -5.39 8.92 21.74
CA LEU A 680 -4.49 8.65 22.86
C LEU A 680 -5.17 8.98 24.20
N ARG A 681 -5.15 8.03 25.14
CA ARG A 681 -5.57 8.26 26.54
C ARG A 681 -4.38 8.19 27.49
N LEU A 682 -4.19 9.24 28.27
CA LEU A 682 -3.16 9.29 29.31
C LEU A 682 -3.62 8.53 30.57
N ASP A 683 -2.70 7.83 31.27
CA ASP A 683 -3.02 7.20 32.56
C ASP A 683 -2.95 8.28 33.67
N PRO A 684 -4.07 8.64 34.32
CA PRO A 684 -4.08 9.67 35.36
C PRO A 684 -3.36 9.26 36.64
N ARG A 685 -3.07 7.97 36.84
CA ARG A 685 -2.34 7.47 38.01
C ARG A 685 -0.82 7.51 37.82
N PHE A 686 -0.37 7.85 36.62
CA PHE A 686 1.05 7.90 36.32
C PHE A 686 1.68 9.17 36.89
N ASP A 687 2.55 8.99 37.90
CA ASP A 687 3.34 10.06 38.50
C ASP A 687 4.82 9.66 38.51
N MET A 688 5.62 10.35 37.68
CA MET A 688 7.07 10.17 37.59
C MET A 688 7.84 10.98 38.65
N ALA A 689 7.23 12.00 39.25
CA ALA A 689 7.88 12.86 40.24
C ALA A 689 7.94 12.22 41.63
N ALA A 690 7.08 11.22 41.91
CA ALA A 690 7.09 10.51 43.17
C ALA A 690 8.47 9.84 43.45
N PRO A 691 9.00 9.95 44.68
CA PRO A 691 10.34 9.45 45.00
C PRO A 691 10.45 7.92 44.83
N ASP A 692 9.38 7.20 45.15
CA ASP A 692 9.31 5.74 44.97
C ASP A 692 9.36 5.35 43.49
N SER A 693 8.71 6.12 42.60
CA SER A 693 8.75 5.92 41.15
C SER A 693 10.16 6.10 40.59
N GLN A 694 10.87 7.15 41.03
CA GLN A 694 12.25 7.42 40.61
C GLN A 694 13.20 6.30 41.06
N ALA A 695 13.11 5.89 42.34
CA ALA A 695 13.90 4.79 42.88
C ALA A 695 13.63 3.46 42.16
N TRP A 696 12.36 3.20 41.82
CA TRP A 696 11.97 2.03 41.05
C TRP A 696 12.53 2.05 39.63
N LEU A 697 12.49 3.19 38.94
CA LEU A 697 12.96 3.31 37.55
C LEU A 697 14.47 3.09 37.42
N ILE A 698 15.25 3.62 38.36
CA ILE A 698 16.70 3.34 38.45
C ILE A 698 16.94 1.84 38.62
N LYS A 699 16.23 1.20 39.55
CA LYS A 699 16.34 -0.25 39.79
C LYS A 699 15.93 -1.07 38.56
N PHE A 700 14.88 -0.65 37.86
CA PHE A 700 14.42 -1.28 36.62
C PHE A 700 15.52 -1.24 35.55
N CYS A 701 16.15 -0.08 35.34
CA CYS A 701 17.27 0.08 34.41
C CYS A 701 18.46 -0.83 34.72
N HIS A 702 18.86 -0.91 35.99
CA HIS A 702 19.93 -1.81 36.42
C HIS A 702 19.57 -3.28 36.19
N ASN A 703 18.33 -3.68 36.51
CA ASN A 703 17.86 -5.05 36.31
C ASN A 703 17.77 -5.42 34.84
N LEU A 704 17.37 -4.48 33.96
CA LEU A 704 17.29 -4.68 32.52
C LEU A 704 18.68 -4.88 31.92
N LYS A 705 19.66 -4.05 32.31
CA LYS A 705 21.06 -4.19 31.91
C LYS A 705 21.70 -5.51 32.35
N ALA A 706 21.19 -6.11 33.43
CA ALA A 706 21.67 -7.41 33.93
C ALA A 706 21.05 -8.62 33.20
N GLN A 707 20.06 -8.43 32.33
CA GLN A 707 19.43 -9.53 31.59
C GLN A 707 20.32 -10.03 30.45
N PRO A 708 20.28 -11.34 30.13
CA PRO A 708 21.12 -11.93 29.09
C PRO A 708 20.73 -11.50 27.66
N PHE A 709 19.53 -10.98 27.47
CA PHE A 709 19.04 -10.49 26.17
C PHE A 709 19.29 -8.99 25.96
N PHE A 710 19.83 -8.29 26.96
CA PHE A 710 20.10 -6.87 26.85
C PHE A 710 21.40 -6.64 26.07
N GLU A 711 21.33 -5.81 25.05
CA GLU A 711 22.47 -5.38 24.26
C GLU A 711 22.39 -3.87 24.02
N VAL A 712 23.53 -3.20 24.05
CA VAL A 712 23.60 -1.73 24.04
C VAL A 712 23.46 -1.24 22.60
N ALA A 713 22.35 -0.56 22.31
CA ALA A 713 22.20 0.19 21.06
C ALA A 713 22.99 1.50 21.13
N PHE A 714 23.92 1.69 20.21
CA PHE A 714 24.68 2.95 20.08
C PHE A 714 23.95 3.88 19.12
N GLY A 715 23.63 5.09 19.55
CA GLY A 715 23.00 6.10 18.70
C GLY A 715 22.99 7.49 19.34
N PRO A 716 23.13 8.58 18.56
CA PRO A 716 23.35 9.94 19.06
C PRO A 716 22.15 10.56 19.81
N LEU A 717 20.97 9.91 19.81
CA LEU A 717 19.72 10.42 20.39
C LEU A 717 18.97 9.43 21.30
N LEU A 718 19.60 8.32 21.71
CA LEU A 718 18.98 7.36 22.64
C LEU A 718 19.54 7.53 24.05
N PRO A 719 18.93 8.34 24.92
CA PRO A 719 19.17 8.22 26.36
C PRO A 719 18.50 6.93 26.83
N ASN A 720 19.17 5.79 26.63
CA ASN A 720 18.82 4.56 27.30
C ASN A 720 18.79 4.86 28.81
N CYS A 721 17.63 4.71 29.45
CA CYS A 721 17.45 5.06 30.85
C CYS A 721 17.76 6.53 31.19
N PHE A 722 16.99 7.47 30.63
CA PHE A 722 17.12 8.92 30.85
C PHE A 722 17.30 9.36 32.31
N ILE A 723 16.81 8.59 33.28
CA ILE A 723 16.96 8.87 34.72
C ILE A 723 18.43 8.88 35.17
N GLU A 724 19.31 8.09 34.54
CA GLU A 724 20.74 8.09 34.85
C GLU A 724 21.39 9.41 34.40
N SER A 725 21.07 9.86 33.18
CA SER A 725 21.51 11.17 32.68
C SER A 725 20.96 12.32 33.52
N PHE A 726 19.74 12.19 34.04
CA PHE A 726 19.16 13.16 34.97
C PHE A 726 19.93 13.21 36.30
N VAL A 727 20.30 12.06 36.87
CA VAL A 727 21.15 11.98 38.07
C VAL A 727 22.52 12.59 37.82
N ASP A 728 23.15 12.32 36.68
CA ASP A 728 24.43 12.91 36.29
C ASP A 728 24.34 14.43 36.14
N TRP A 729 23.24 14.92 35.56
CA TRP A 729 22.97 16.36 35.46
C TRP A 729 22.78 17.00 36.83
N MET A 730 22.04 16.36 37.74
CA MET A 730 21.83 16.83 39.11
C MET A 730 23.11 16.81 39.97
N ASN A 731 24.02 15.86 39.73
CA ASN A 731 25.31 15.78 40.40
C ASN A 731 26.30 16.87 39.96
N ARG A 732 25.99 17.59 38.88
CA ARG A 732 26.85 18.67 38.38
C ARG A 732 26.83 19.87 39.32
N ARG A 733 28.00 20.48 39.52
CA ARG A 733 28.12 21.73 40.29
C ARG A 733 27.41 22.88 39.57
N CYS A 734 26.66 23.68 40.32
CA CYS A 734 25.95 24.86 39.78
C CYS A 734 26.89 25.93 39.21
N LEU A 735 28.10 26.03 39.76
CA LEU A 735 29.15 26.92 39.27
C LEU A 735 30.25 26.07 38.64
N ASP A 736 30.41 26.22 37.33
CA ASP A 736 31.52 25.60 36.62
C ASP A 736 32.80 26.45 36.86
N PRO A 737 33.84 25.91 37.53
CA PRO A 737 35.04 26.66 37.86
C PRO A 737 35.85 27.10 36.62
N ILE A 738 35.58 26.50 35.45
CA ILE A 738 36.29 26.80 34.20
C ILE A 738 35.54 27.89 33.41
N ASP A 739 34.23 27.73 33.21
CA ASP A 739 33.43 28.66 32.40
C ASP A 739 32.89 29.87 33.18
N LYS A 740 32.91 29.84 34.52
CA LYS A 740 32.30 30.84 35.42
C LYS A 740 30.82 31.15 35.13
N LYS A 741 30.15 30.39 34.28
CA LYS A 741 28.71 30.49 34.00
C LYS A 741 27.94 29.79 35.13
N SER A 742 26.99 30.50 35.72
CA SER A 742 26.00 29.91 36.63
C SER A 742 25.06 29.04 35.81
N ARG A 743 25.00 27.76 36.15
CA ARG A 743 24.08 26.76 35.58
C ARG A 743 23.09 26.29 36.66
N ALA A 744 22.80 27.16 37.63
CA ALA A 744 21.75 26.92 38.62
C ALA A 744 20.38 26.85 37.91
N PRO A 745 19.48 25.96 38.37
CA PRO A 745 18.16 25.78 37.78
C PRO A 745 17.26 27.01 37.87
#